data_AF-A0ABD3PG29-F1
#
_entry.id   AF-A0ABD3PG29-F1
#
_cell.length_a   1.000
_cell.length_b   1.000
_cell.length_c   1.000
_cell.angle_alpha   90.00
_cell.angle_beta   90.00
_cell.angle_gamma   90.00
#
_symmetry.space_group_name_H-M   'P 1'
#
loop_
_entity.id
_entity.type
_entity.pdbx_description
1 polymer ?
#
loop_
_entity_poly.entity_id
_entity_poly.type
_entity_poly.pdbx_seq_one_letter_code
_entity_poly.pdbx_strand_id
1 'polypeptide(L)'
;MMQSQNSTPQQAQALVSITMGDCTIHFSVDATLLLGPDAKKVVTNSAGENEFHLIPFSRVLSADASLVDLLTLLSRMLEINNPPTPCSQQDEIVSMLSSTCIIDASYHPPRNITSILQSHPDRSGPRSKTLQGMGWFPSGTLVVLSSCAAASNTEKEQREERLLEKFVQWQSRHVLGQEEFGYNLPALAGKQDGILTKTTPVQYIGLGNNHNNAKKDNKLLKPTDIFNAMQQRFQHEAHPIIHPNGLVHPKRTHKRTERQRQERLDAILNNLQQRSIKKTSAQVRHMLIKSRSVGDKKLRMEDRFHLEIVRFDDTVHGNNKQTEENRDYRFFSRQTTAGKVASAVASSLGSCDDRAAEFLVSVSAASRDSKHKYRRLPNTMSLHDAQGAGWLKEFDLVLIRIYLLPNETHSNDVMVGPTKSVLEEESDDESVADDVNDDTMDEDVVGNENRDAEMMEQSTSIGQAREVTPISLDESSKPSESYNLQQRLQSVFQSMDAAEVDSNQASNKNKSLKKKKPISKQLQNMLMKSKATGNARIKQEDRVYLRVLLFHDDNNKGVQSCRLSCSYKFFDKRNDVAHIISSSDTNKSFVDKDEDVEKELILQLSNGSSDPLKEEAFYRKLAPSLTLGDAMQKKLLENFDSVLVRMFDKQVGVSSCEEWLGHSGCGLGS
;
A
#
# COMPACT_ATOMS: atom_id res chain seq x y z
N MET A 1 -78.38 -8.10 1.79
CA MET A 1 -77.22 -8.16 0.87
C MET A 1 -76.01 -7.60 1.61
N MET A 2 -75.14 -8.47 2.09
CA MET A 2 -73.88 -8.09 2.74
C MET A 2 -72.77 -8.07 1.68
N GLN A 3 -72.12 -6.93 1.49
CA GLN A 3 -70.87 -6.84 0.73
C GLN A 3 -69.71 -6.91 1.72
N SER A 4 -68.89 -7.96 1.62
CA SER A 4 -67.68 -8.12 2.40
C SER A 4 -66.53 -7.38 1.70
N GLN A 5 -65.82 -6.54 2.45
CA GLN A 5 -64.56 -5.94 2.02
C GLN A 5 -63.42 -6.86 2.45
N ASN A 6 -62.71 -7.42 1.48
CA ASN A 6 -61.44 -8.12 1.70
C ASN A 6 -60.30 -7.15 1.42
N SER A 7 -59.68 -6.62 2.48
CA SER A 7 -58.40 -5.90 2.40
C SER A 7 -57.25 -6.86 2.70
N THR A 8 -56.50 -7.24 1.67
CA THR A 8 -55.29 -8.06 1.79
C THR A 8 -54.14 -7.19 2.34
N PRO A 9 -53.41 -7.63 3.38
CA PRO A 9 -52.26 -6.88 3.89
C PRO A 9 -51.07 -7.03 2.93
N GLN A 10 -50.64 -5.94 2.31
CA GLN A 10 -49.33 -5.89 1.63
C GLN A 10 -48.23 -6.07 2.68
N GLN A 11 -47.63 -7.26 2.72
CA GLN A 11 -46.36 -7.49 3.40
C GLN A 11 -45.27 -6.69 2.68
N ALA A 12 -44.88 -5.56 3.27
CA ALA A 12 -43.65 -4.88 2.91
C ALA A 12 -42.47 -5.80 3.28
N GLN A 13 -41.93 -6.52 2.30
CA GLN A 13 -40.67 -7.21 2.46
C GLN A 13 -39.59 -6.15 2.64
N ALA A 14 -39.05 -6.04 3.86
CA ALA A 14 -37.88 -5.24 4.12
C ALA A 14 -36.71 -5.85 3.32
N LEU A 15 -36.40 -5.25 2.17
CA LEU A 15 -35.18 -5.51 1.42
C LEU A 15 -34.01 -5.17 2.35
N VAL A 16 -33.42 -6.19 2.94
CA VAL A 16 -32.15 -6.07 3.67
C VAL A 16 -31.11 -5.68 2.63
N SER A 17 -30.86 -4.37 2.51
CA SER A 17 -29.74 -3.82 1.77
C SER A 17 -28.46 -4.43 2.35
N ILE A 18 -27.86 -5.36 1.60
CA ILE A 18 -26.53 -5.88 1.93
C ILE A 18 -25.56 -4.76 1.55
N THR A 19 -25.20 -3.93 2.52
CA THR A 19 -24.19 -2.88 2.32
C THR A 19 -22.86 -3.53 2.02
N MET A 20 -22.30 -3.21 0.85
CA MET A 20 -20.98 -3.64 0.45
C MET A 20 -19.91 -3.05 1.38
N GLY A 21 -18.76 -3.70 1.49
CA GLY A 21 -17.69 -3.26 2.40
C GLY A 21 -17.13 -1.88 2.04
N ASP A 22 -16.34 -1.29 2.94
CA ASP A 22 -15.71 0.00 2.71
C ASP A 22 -14.45 -0.11 1.82
N CYS A 23 -14.24 0.89 0.98
CA CYS A 23 -13.13 1.04 0.04
C CYS A 23 -12.33 2.32 0.37
N THR A 24 -11.02 2.19 0.56
CA THR A 24 -10.14 3.34 0.81
C THR A 24 -9.51 3.83 -0.48
N ILE A 25 -9.83 5.05 -0.91
CA ILE A 25 -9.21 5.69 -2.07
C ILE A 25 -8.12 6.65 -1.59
N HIS A 26 -6.91 6.44 -2.08
CA HIS A 26 -5.78 7.33 -1.91
C HIS A 26 -5.68 8.25 -3.13
N PHE A 27 -5.59 9.55 -2.93
CA PHE A 27 -5.39 10.52 -3.99
C PHE A 27 -4.01 11.15 -3.86
N SER A 28 -3.36 11.41 -4.98
CA SER A 28 -2.16 12.22 -5.08
C SER A 28 -2.45 13.33 -6.06
N VAL A 29 -2.74 14.54 -5.56
CA VAL A 29 -3.19 15.67 -6.38
C VAL A 29 -2.01 16.59 -6.63
N ASP A 30 -1.82 16.98 -7.89
CA ASP A 30 -0.82 17.96 -8.27
C ASP A 30 -1.08 19.29 -7.53
N ALA A 31 -0.04 19.81 -6.85
CA ALA A 31 -0.11 21.04 -6.09
C ALA A 31 -0.60 22.24 -6.92
N THR A 32 -0.36 22.23 -8.24
CA THR A 32 -0.85 23.29 -9.15
C THR A 32 -2.37 23.31 -9.28
N LEU A 33 -3.06 22.18 -9.07
CA LEU A 33 -4.52 22.12 -9.03
C LEU A 33 -5.08 22.67 -7.71
N LEU A 34 -4.35 22.47 -6.60
CA LEU A 34 -4.81 22.84 -5.26
C LEU A 34 -4.44 24.27 -4.84
N LEU A 35 -3.43 24.87 -5.47
CA LEU A 35 -2.94 26.19 -5.05
C LEU A 35 -3.23 27.27 -6.12
N GLY A 36 -3.93 26.91 -7.20
CA GLY A 36 -4.29 27.82 -8.27
C GLY A 36 -3.10 28.30 -9.12
N PRO A 37 -3.34 29.25 -10.04
CA PRO A 37 -2.33 29.71 -11.00
C PRO A 37 -1.12 30.39 -10.35
N ASP A 38 -1.27 30.97 -9.14
CA ASP A 38 -0.17 31.64 -8.44
C ASP A 38 0.89 30.67 -7.91
N ALA A 39 0.52 29.43 -7.62
CA ALA A 39 1.50 28.42 -7.21
C ALA A 39 2.44 27.98 -8.32
N LYS A 40 2.07 28.17 -9.59
CA LYS A 40 2.99 27.89 -10.70
C LYS A 40 4.29 28.68 -10.53
N LYS A 41 4.23 29.94 -10.04
CA LYS A 41 5.43 30.77 -9.82
C LYS A 41 6.33 30.25 -8.70
N VAL A 42 5.75 29.62 -7.68
CA VAL A 42 6.50 29.06 -6.55
C VAL A 42 7.18 27.75 -6.95
N VAL A 43 6.46 26.91 -7.70
CA VAL A 43 6.95 25.60 -8.15
C VAL A 43 8.04 25.72 -9.22
N THR A 44 7.87 26.61 -10.22
CA THR A 44 8.81 26.73 -11.35
C THR A 44 10.20 27.23 -10.96
N ASN A 45 10.37 27.86 -9.80
CA ASN A 45 11.66 28.41 -9.39
C ASN A 45 12.59 27.37 -8.74
N SER A 46 12.09 26.17 -8.43
CA SER A 46 12.84 25.17 -7.66
C SER A 46 12.97 23.80 -8.32
N ALA A 47 12.10 23.48 -9.27
CA ALA A 47 12.01 22.15 -9.87
C ALA A 47 12.11 22.21 -11.40
N GLY A 48 12.85 21.27 -12.00
CA GLY A 48 12.88 21.13 -13.45
C GLY A 48 11.49 20.81 -14.01
N GLU A 49 11.23 21.11 -15.28
CA GLU A 49 9.92 20.97 -15.98
C GLU A 49 9.28 19.54 -15.95
N ASN A 50 9.90 18.59 -15.27
CA ASN A 50 9.49 17.18 -15.20
C ASN A 50 9.30 16.67 -13.76
N GLU A 51 9.22 17.55 -12.76
CA GLU A 51 8.95 17.15 -11.38
C GLU A 51 7.47 17.33 -11.03
N PHE A 52 6.84 16.26 -10.51
CA PHE A 52 5.49 16.35 -9.97
C PHE A 52 5.54 16.65 -8.47
N HIS A 53 4.82 17.68 -8.05
CA HIS A 53 4.60 17.98 -6.63
C HIS A 53 3.22 17.47 -6.23
N LEU A 54 3.17 16.22 -5.77
CA LEU A 54 1.92 15.55 -5.43
C LEU A 54 1.61 15.70 -3.94
N ILE A 55 0.40 16.16 -3.61
CA ILE A 55 -0.12 16.26 -2.26
C ILE A 55 -1.01 15.03 -2.00
N PRO A 56 -0.67 14.17 -1.02
CA PRO A 56 -1.43 12.95 -0.75
C PRO A 56 -2.67 13.21 0.10
N PHE A 57 -3.77 12.54 -0.22
CA PHE A 57 -5.02 12.50 0.54
C PHE A 57 -5.55 11.07 0.60
N SER A 58 -6.46 10.80 1.54
CA SER A 58 -7.17 9.53 1.59
C SER A 58 -8.61 9.72 2.06
N ARG A 59 -9.53 8.96 1.47
CA ARG A 59 -10.94 8.94 1.84
C ARG A 59 -11.47 7.51 1.82
N VAL A 60 -12.40 7.23 2.73
CA VAL A 60 -13.13 5.97 2.77
C VAL A 60 -14.50 6.21 2.12
N LEU A 61 -14.81 5.39 1.13
CA LEU A 61 -16.08 5.37 0.40
C LEU A 61 -16.66 3.96 0.49
N SER A 62 -17.96 3.78 0.30
CA SER A 62 -18.48 2.41 0.17
C SER A 62 -18.02 1.78 -1.14
N ALA A 63 -17.81 0.45 -1.18
CA ALA A 63 -17.40 -0.24 -2.39
C ALA A 63 -18.45 -0.19 -3.52
N ASP A 64 -19.72 0.04 -3.17
CA ASP A 64 -20.81 0.27 -4.11
C ASP A 64 -20.97 1.74 -4.54
N ALA A 65 -20.16 2.66 -3.99
CA ALA A 65 -20.15 4.06 -4.42
C ALA A 65 -19.83 4.14 -5.92
N SER A 66 -20.55 5.02 -6.62
CA SER A 66 -20.37 5.23 -8.05
C SER A 66 -19.13 6.07 -8.34
N LEU A 67 -18.63 6.01 -9.58
CA LEU A 67 -17.60 6.94 -10.07
C LEU A 67 -18.04 8.41 -9.93
N VAL A 68 -19.33 8.70 -10.03
CA VAL A 68 -19.87 10.05 -9.84
C VAL A 68 -19.73 10.51 -8.39
N ASP A 69 -19.98 9.64 -7.41
CA ASP A 69 -19.77 9.97 -5.99
C ASP A 69 -18.30 10.28 -5.71
N LEU A 70 -17.38 9.51 -6.33
CA LEU A 70 -15.95 9.76 -6.27
C LEU A 70 -15.56 11.10 -6.91
N LEU A 71 -16.08 11.40 -8.09
CA LEU A 71 -15.81 12.64 -8.82
C LEU A 71 -16.36 13.86 -8.08
N THR A 72 -17.54 13.74 -7.47
CA THR A 72 -18.13 14.78 -6.62
C THR A 72 -17.23 15.07 -5.41
N LEU A 73 -16.65 14.02 -4.81
CA LEU A 73 -15.69 14.18 -3.73
C LEU A 73 -14.39 14.84 -4.21
N LEU A 74 -13.91 14.48 -5.41
CA LEU A 74 -12.73 15.09 -6.02
C LEU A 74 -12.95 16.58 -6.32
N SER A 75 -14.09 16.91 -6.94
CA SER A 75 -14.53 18.27 -7.26
C SER A 75 -14.54 19.13 -6.00
N ARG A 76 -15.18 18.66 -4.91
CA ARG A 76 -15.13 19.34 -3.60
C ARG A 76 -13.73 19.49 -3.01
N MET A 77 -12.82 18.55 -3.25
CA MET A 77 -11.44 18.67 -2.79
C MET A 77 -10.66 19.72 -3.58
N LEU A 78 -10.96 19.90 -4.87
CA LEU A 78 -10.33 20.90 -5.73
C LEU A 78 -10.93 22.31 -5.54
N GLU A 79 -12.23 22.38 -5.21
CA GLU A 79 -12.99 23.61 -4.97
C GLU A 79 -12.68 24.31 -3.64
N ILE A 80 -11.85 23.73 -2.76
CA ILE A 80 -11.51 24.34 -1.45
C ILE A 80 -11.04 25.81 -1.58
N ASN A 81 -10.65 26.26 -2.78
CA ASN A 81 -10.20 27.63 -3.04
C ASN A 81 -11.16 28.52 -3.85
N ASN A 82 -12.24 27.98 -4.43
CA ASN A 82 -13.16 28.77 -5.27
C ASN A 82 -14.55 28.80 -4.62
N PRO A 83 -15.17 29.98 -4.44
CA PRO A 83 -16.53 30.05 -3.93
C PRO A 83 -17.48 29.31 -4.87
N PRO A 84 -18.46 28.56 -4.35
CA PRO A 84 -19.36 27.76 -5.17
C PRO A 84 -20.13 28.66 -6.13
N THR A 85 -19.87 28.52 -7.42
CA THR A 85 -20.69 29.11 -8.48
C THR A 85 -22.01 28.33 -8.55
N PRO A 86 -23.17 28.96 -8.78
CA PRO A 86 -24.49 28.31 -8.79
C PRO A 86 -24.74 27.39 -10.01
N CYS A 87 -23.71 26.76 -10.57
CA CYS A 87 -23.83 25.82 -11.68
C CYS A 87 -24.37 24.46 -11.21
N SER A 88 -24.89 23.65 -12.13
CA SER A 88 -25.27 22.27 -11.80
C SER A 88 -24.01 21.46 -11.44
N GLN A 89 -24.08 20.62 -10.40
CA GLN A 89 -22.93 19.78 -9.97
C GLN A 89 -22.37 18.93 -11.13
N GLN A 90 -23.22 18.55 -12.09
CA GLN A 90 -22.80 17.75 -13.23
C GLN A 90 -21.92 18.56 -14.19
N ASP A 91 -22.28 19.81 -14.48
CA ASP A 91 -21.51 20.66 -15.37
C ASP A 91 -20.15 21.01 -14.77
N GLU A 92 -20.09 21.17 -13.45
CA GLU A 92 -18.84 21.37 -12.70
C GLU A 92 -17.91 20.16 -12.80
N ILE A 93 -18.44 18.95 -12.59
CA ILE A 93 -17.66 17.70 -12.75
C ILE A 93 -17.14 17.55 -14.18
N VAL A 94 -17.98 17.82 -15.19
CA VAL A 94 -17.58 17.74 -16.61
C VAL A 94 -16.51 18.78 -16.93
N SER A 95 -16.67 20.01 -16.45
CA SER A 95 -15.68 21.08 -16.59
C SER A 95 -14.35 20.70 -15.94
N MET A 96 -14.37 20.18 -14.71
CA MET A 96 -13.20 19.69 -14.00
C MET A 96 -12.49 18.60 -14.81
N LEU A 97 -13.21 17.55 -15.22
CA LEU A 97 -12.68 16.46 -16.05
C LEU A 97 -12.18 16.90 -17.42
N SER A 98 -12.61 18.05 -17.91
CA SER A 98 -12.08 18.62 -19.14
C SER A 98 -10.64 19.13 -18.96
N SER A 99 -10.29 19.54 -17.73
CA SER A 99 -9.02 20.19 -17.34
C SER A 99 -8.08 19.33 -16.48
N THR A 100 -8.43 18.08 -16.21
CA THR A 100 -7.63 17.18 -15.38
C THR A 100 -7.34 15.87 -16.09
N CYS A 101 -6.14 15.32 -15.87
CA CYS A 101 -5.79 13.95 -16.22
C CYS A 101 -5.78 13.11 -14.94
N ILE A 102 -6.51 12.00 -14.92
CA ILE A 102 -6.62 11.10 -13.78
C ILE A 102 -5.98 9.76 -14.14
N ILE A 103 -4.94 9.39 -13.40
CA ILE A 103 -4.18 8.17 -13.57
C ILE A 103 -4.51 7.20 -12.43
N ASP A 104 -4.92 5.99 -12.77
CA ASP A 104 -4.98 4.87 -11.84
C ASP A 104 -3.59 4.30 -11.61
N ALA A 105 -3.07 4.47 -10.40
CA ALA A 105 -1.80 3.94 -9.94
C ALA A 105 -1.98 2.76 -8.96
N SER A 106 -3.19 2.18 -8.88
CA SER A 106 -3.48 0.99 -8.05
C SER A 106 -2.77 -0.26 -8.57
N TYR A 107 -2.49 -0.30 -9.88
CA TYR A 107 -1.86 -1.42 -10.56
C TYR A 107 -0.63 -0.96 -11.36
N HIS A 108 0.27 -1.90 -11.64
CA HIS A 108 1.42 -1.67 -12.51
C HIS A 108 1.23 -2.41 -13.84
N PRO A 109 1.36 -1.75 -15.00
CA PRO A 109 1.67 -0.32 -15.16
C PRO A 109 0.49 0.61 -14.80
N PRO A 110 0.76 1.86 -14.34
CA PRO A 110 -0.28 2.88 -14.17
C PRO A 110 -1.06 3.11 -15.48
N ARG A 111 -2.34 3.48 -15.37
CA ARG A 111 -3.22 3.67 -16.53
C ARG A 111 -3.93 4.99 -16.46
N ASN A 112 -4.03 5.70 -17.59
CA ASN A 112 -4.93 6.84 -17.70
C ASN A 112 -6.39 6.35 -17.72
N ILE A 113 -7.21 6.85 -16.81
CA ILE A 113 -8.63 6.48 -16.67
C ILE A 113 -9.58 7.66 -16.94
N THR A 114 -9.07 8.80 -17.43
CA THR A 114 -9.84 10.03 -17.63
C THR A 114 -11.06 9.80 -18.54
N SER A 115 -10.90 9.07 -19.65
CA SER A 115 -11.99 8.72 -20.57
C SER A 115 -13.02 7.75 -19.96
N ILE A 116 -12.59 6.86 -19.06
CA ILE A 116 -13.48 5.94 -18.34
C ILE A 116 -14.39 6.74 -17.41
N LEU A 117 -13.83 7.73 -16.70
CA LEU A 117 -14.59 8.60 -15.81
C LEU A 117 -15.59 9.46 -16.59
N GLN A 118 -15.23 9.95 -17.78
CA GLN A 118 -16.13 10.72 -18.65
C GLN A 118 -17.26 9.88 -19.26
N SER A 119 -17.02 8.59 -19.55
CA SER A 119 -18.03 7.71 -20.15
C SER A 119 -19.12 7.25 -19.17
N HIS A 120 -18.87 7.38 -17.86
CA HIS A 120 -19.77 6.94 -16.78
C HIS A 120 -20.27 8.11 -15.90
N PRO A 121 -21.02 9.08 -16.47
CA PRO A 121 -21.46 10.29 -15.77
C PRO A 121 -22.66 10.05 -14.83
N ASP A 122 -23.27 8.86 -14.86
CA ASP A 122 -24.52 8.59 -14.17
C ASP A 122 -24.26 7.94 -12.80
N ARG A 123 -25.00 8.38 -11.79
CA ARG A 123 -24.90 7.85 -10.42
C ARG A 123 -25.42 6.41 -10.30
N SER A 124 -26.35 6.03 -11.17
CA SER A 124 -26.98 4.71 -11.21
C SER A 124 -27.35 4.32 -12.64
N GLY A 125 -27.47 3.02 -12.91
CA GLY A 125 -27.88 2.50 -14.22
C GLY A 125 -26.72 1.94 -15.04
N PRO A 126 -26.93 1.61 -16.33
CA PRO A 126 -25.94 0.92 -17.16
C PRO A 126 -24.70 1.76 -17.46
N ARG A 127 -24.81 3.09 -17.33
CA ARG A 127 -23.69 4.04 -17.47
C ARG A 127 -23.10 4.46 -16.12
N SER A 128 -23.45 3.78 -15.04
CA SER A 128 -22.78 3.92 -13.74
C SER A 128 -21.79 2.79 -13.57
N LYS A 129 -20.66 3.08 -12.92
CA LYS A 129 -19.68 2.06 -12.53
C LYS A 129 -19.29 2.30 -11.08
N THR A 130 -19.21 1.23 -10.29
CA THR A 130 -18.88 1.30 -8.87
C THR A 130 -17.37 1.20 -8.65
N LEU A 131 -16.90 1.62 -7.47
CA LEU A 131 -15.48 1.46 -7.09
C LEU A 131 -15.04 0.00 -7.11
N GLN A 132 -15.92 -0.92 -6.68
CA GLN A 132 -15.67 -2.36 -6.83
C GLN A 132 -15.59 -2.79 -8.30
N GLY A 133 -16.49 -2.29 -9.16
CA GLY A 133 -16.47 -2.55 -10.59
C GLY A 133 -15.23 -2.01 -11.30
N MET A 134 -14.53 -1.05 -10.69
CA MET A 134 -13.21 -0.58 -11.12
C MET A 134 -12.04 -1.43 -10.59
N GLY A 135 -12.32 -2.40 -9.71
CA GLY A 135 -11.28 -3.22 -9.06
C GLY A 135 -10.60 -2.55 -7.87
N TRP A 136 -11.03 -1.34 -7.46
CA TRP A 136 -10.38 -0.59 -6.37
C TRP A 136 -10.77 -1.06 -4.97
N PHE A 137 -11.62 -2.08 -4.82
CA PHE A 137 -11.89 -2.66 -3.51
C PHE A 137 -10.79 -3.69 -3.13
N PRO A 138 -10.18 -3.62 -1.93
CA PRO A 138 -10.54 -2.74 -0.80
C PRO A 138 -9.82 -1.39 -0.79
N SER A 139 -8.85 -1.15 -1.67
CA SER A 139 -8.18 0.15 -1.79
C SER A 139 -7.76 0.48 -3.22
N GLY A 140 -7.89 1.74 -3.63
CA GLY A 140 -7.40 2.28 -4.91
C GLY A 140 -6.49 3.49 -4.72
N THR A 141 -5.60 3.74 -5.67
CA THR A 141 -4.67 4.88 -5.69
C THR A 141 -4.83 5.65 -6.99
N LEU A 142 -5.21 6.92 -6.89
CA LEU A 142 -5.44 7.81 -8.02
C LEU A 142 -4.45 8.98 -7.97
N VAL A 143 -3.89 9.33 -9.13
CA VAL A 143 -3.06 10.52 -9.30
C VAL A 143 -3.80 11.49 -10.19
N VAL A 144 -3.94 12.73 -9.74
CA VAL A 144 -4.74 13.76 -10.39
C VAL A 144 -3.82 14.88 -10.82
N LEU A 145 -3.64 15.02 -12.12
CA LEU A 145 -2.71 15.95 -12.75
C LEU A 145 -3.46 17.04 -13.50
N SER A 146 -2.88 18.24 -13.54
CA SER A 146 -3.44 19.33 -14.36
C SER A 146 -3.24 19.02 -15.84
N SER A 147 -4.33 18.98 -16.60
CA SER A 147 -4.29 18.92 -18.06
C SER A 147 -4.62 20.32 -18.59
N CYS A 148 -3.67 20.98 -19.25
CA CYS A 148 -3.99 22.23 -19.94
C CYS A 148 -5.14 22.00 -20.93
N ALA A 149 -6.03 22.98 -21.09
CA ALA A 149 -7.07 22.94 -22.12
C ALA A 149 -6.42 22.69 -23.49
N ALA A 150 -6.95 21.70 -24.22
CA ALA A 150 -6.53 21.37 -25.59
C ALA A 150 -7.58 21.89 -26.58
N ALA A 151 -7.16 22.20 -27.81
CA ALA A 151 -8.09 22.71 -28.83
C ALA A 151 -8.93 21.57 -29.44
N SER A 152 -8.47 20.32 -29.36
CA SER A 152 -9.16 19.14 -29.88
C SER A 152 -9.04 17.92 -28.97
N ASN A 153 -9.94 16.95 -29.13
CA ASN A 153 -9.93 15.68 -28.38
C ASN A 153 -8.65 14.86 -28.66
N THR A 154 -8.17 14.84 -29.90
CA THR A 154 -6.94 14.11 -30.27
C THR A 154 -5.70 14.72 -29.60
N GLU A 155 -5.61 16.05 -29.55
CA GLU A 155 -4.53 16.72 -28.81
C GLU A 155 -4.62 16.46 -27.31
N LYS A 156 -5.85 16.37 -26.77
CA LYS A 156 -6.09 16.03 -25.37
C LYS A 156 -5.56 14.63 -25.06
N GLU A 157 -5.95 13.63 -25.85
CA GLU A 157 -5.51 12.24 -25.66
C GLU A 157 -3.98 12.12 -25.74
N GLN A 158 -3.34 12.69 -26.76
CA GLN A 158 -1.88 12.70 -26.88
C GLN A 158 -1.19 13.41 -25.71
N ARG A 159 -1.79 14.48 -25.19
CA ARG A 159 -1.26 15.21 -24.03
C ARG A 159 -1.38 14.37 -22.76
N GLU A 160 -2.51 13.72 -22.54
CA GLU A 160 -2.71 12.84 -21.39
C GLU A 160 -1.78 11.63 -21.43
N GLU A 161 -1.53 11.05 -22.62
CA GLU A 161 -0.55 9.98 -22.82
C GLU A 161 0.87 10.44 -22.47
N ARG A 162 1.29 11.62 -22.93
CA ARG A 162 2.58 12.22 -22.52
C ARG A 162 2.67 12.48 -21.02
N LEU A 163 1.56 12.88 -20.37
CA LEU A 163 1.53 13.04 -18.91
C LEU A 163 1.69 11.71 -18.19
N LEU A 164 1.07 10.64 -18.70
CA LEU A 164 1.23 9.29 -18.18
C LEU A 164 2.68 8.81 -18.32
N GLU A 165 3.30 8.99 -19.48
CA GLU A 165 4.72 8.66 -19.70
C GLU A 165 5.64 9.42 -18.74
N LYS A 166 5.43 10.73 -18.59
CA LYS A 166 6.16 11.55 -17.61
C LYS A 166 5.97 11.04 -16.19
N PHE A 167 4.74 10.69 -15.81
CA PHE A 167 4.44 10.15 -14.49
C PHE A 167 5.16 8.81 -14.24
N VAL A 168 5.16 7.90 -15.22
CA VAL A 168 5.87 6.62 -15.12
C VAL A 168 7.39 6.85 -14.96
N GLN A 169 7.97 7.78 -15.71
CA GLN A 169 9.38 8.15 -15.57
C GLN A 169 9.69 8.81 -14.21
N TRP A 170 8.79 9.65 -13.71
CA TRP A 170 8.94 10.26 -12.39
C TRP A 170 8.84 9.21 -11.28
N GLN A 171 7.87 8.29 -11.39
CA GLN A 171 7.66 7.20 -10.44
C GLN A 171 8.87 6.29 -10.39
N SER A 172 9.46 5.91 -11.53
CA SER A 172 10.64 5.04 -11.55
C SER A 172 11.84 5.67 -10.83
N ARG A 173 12.07 6.98 -10.99
CA ARG A 173 13.13 7.71 -10.27
C ARG A 173 12.88 7.78 -8.76
N HIS A 174 11.63 8.01 -8.34
CA HIS A 174 11.30 8.22 -6.93
C HIS A 174 11.14 6.91 -6.14
N VAL A 175 10.59 5.86 -6.76
CA VAL A 175 10.45 4.53 -6.13
C VAL A 175 11.82 3.89 -5.93
N LEU A 176 12.70 3.95 -6.93
CA LEU A 176 14.08 3.44 -6.79
C LEU A 176 14.85 4.21 -5.71
N GLY A 177 14.65 5.52 -5.59
CA GLY A 177 15.26 6.33 -4.54
C GLY A 177 14.86 5.92 -3.12
N GLN A 178 13.58 5.60 -2.87
CA GLN A 178 13.15 5.19 -1.53
C GLN A 178 13.49 3.74 -1.19
N GLU A 179 13.47 2.81 -2.16
CA GLU A 179 13.82 1.42 -1.91
C GLU A 179 15.34 1.18 -1.83
N GLU A 180 16.17 1.85 -2.65
CA GLU A 180 17.63 1.67 -2.62
C GLU A 180 18.29 2.31 -1.40
N PHE A 181 17.82 3.48 -0.94
CA PHE A 181 18.38 4.15 0.25
C PHE A 181 18.12 3.38 1.55
N GLY A 182 17.00 2.65 1.64
CA GLY A 182 16.68 1.85 2.82
C GLY A 182 17.51 0.57 2.96
N TYR A 183 18.04 0.03 1.86
CA TYR A 183 18.67 -1.30 1.85
C TYR A 183 20.17 -1.31 1.56
N ASN A 184 20.68 -0.43 0.70
CA ASN A 184 22.05 -0.56 0.20
C ASN A 184 23.10 0.26 0.96
N LEU A 185 22.70 1.25 1.77
CA LEU A 185 23.63 2.15 2.48
C LEU A 185 23.22 2.43 3.95
N PRO A 186 23.13 1.41 4.82
CA PRO A 186 22.85 1.63 6.25
C PRO A 186 23.91 2.51 6.94
N ALA A 187 25.12 2.60 6.37
CA ALA A 187 26.22 3.42 6.90
C ALA A 187 26.10 4.92 6.58
N LEU A 188 25.30 5.33 5.59
CA LEU A 188 25.05 6.75 5.28
C LEU A 188 23.76 7.27 5.93
N ALA A 189 22.82 6.39 6.30
CA ALA A 189 21.65 6.74 7.10
C ALA A 189 22.00 7.34 8.48
N GLY A 190 23.24 7.14 8.96
CA GLY A 190 23.75 7.75 10.19
C GLY A 190 24.59 9.03 10.00
N LYS A 191 24.70 9.56 8.77
CA LYS A 191 25.56 10.71 8.45
C LYS A 191 24.82 11.95 7.93
N GLN A 192 23.52 11.87 7.67
CA GLN A 192 22.72 13.09 7.55
C GLN A 192 22.13 13.42 8.91
N ASP A 193 22.54 14.60 9.38
CA ASP A 193 22.22 15.31 10.62
C ASP A 193 22.82 14.76 11.92
N GLY A 194 23.92 15.40 12.31
CA GLY A 194 24.71 15.11 13.49
C GLY A 194 23.94 15.33 14.80
N ILE A 195 23.53 14.24 15.43
CA ILE A 195 23.36 14.17 16.88
C ILE A 195 24.00 12.88 17.39
N LEU A 196 25.14 13.05 18.06
CA LEU A 196 25.94 12.00 18.67
C LEU A 196 25.22 11.41 19.91
N THR A 197 24.22 10.56 19.75
CA THR A 197 23.64 9.82 20.88
C THR A 197 24.50 8.62 21.24
N LYS A 198 25.29 8.75 22.31
CA LYS A 198 25.97 7.64 22.98
C LYS A 198 24.94 6.57 23.35
N THR A 199 25.02 5.41 22.71
CA THR A 199 24.20 4.25 23.02
C THR A 199 24.64 3.63 24.35
N THR A 200 23.71 3.50 25.29
CA THR A 200 23.90 2.75 26.55
C THR A 200 24.09 1.26 26.26
N PRO A 201 25.06 0.58 26.89
CA PRO A 201 25.30 -0.84 26.66
C PRO A 201 24.19 -1.70 27.26
N VAL A 202 23.66 -2.62 26.44
CA VAL A 202 22.65 -3.62 26.82
C VAL A 202 23.29 -4.66 27.73
N GLN A 203 22.78 -4.80 28.95
CA GLN A 203 23.26 -5.79 29.93
C GLN A 203 22.56 -7.14 29.68
N TYR A 204 23.32 -8.15 29.26
CA TYR A 204 22.80 -9.48 28.96
C TYR A 204 22.76 -10.34 30.23
N ILE A 205 21.56 -10.69 30.71
CA ILE A 205 21.37 -11.67 31.79
C ILE A 205 21.18 -13.04 31.13
N GLY A 206 22.28 -13.76 30.92
CA GLY A 206 22.24 -15.15 30.46
C GLY A 206 21.88 -16.09 31.61
N LEU A 207 20.77 -16.81 31.48
CA LEU A 207 20.39 -17.95 32.32
C LEU A 207 21.42 -19.08 32.10
N GLY A 208 22.40 -19.23 32.99
CA GLY A 208 23.33 -20.37 32.92
C GLY A 208 24.63 -20.31 33.72
N ASN A 209 24.92 -19.27 34.51
CA ASN A 209 26.13 -19.26 35.34
C ASN A 209 25.86 -19.74 36.77
N ASN A 210 26.46 -20.90 37.11
CA ASN A 210 26.49 -21.47 38.44
C ASN A 210 26.97 -20.46 39.49
N HIS A 211 26.27 -20.46 40.63
CA HIS A 211 26.14 -19.34 41.55
C HIS A 211 27.33 -19.08 42.50
N ASN A 212 28.49 -19.71 42.31
CA ASN A 212 29.47 -19.81 43.40
C ASN A 212 30.71 -18.91 43.34
N ASN A 213 30.91 -18.03 42.35
CA ASN A 213 32.15 -17.20 42.31
C ASN A 213 32.00 -15.71 41.88
N ALA A 214 30.80 -15.16 41.74
CA ALA A 214 30.62 -13.80 41.21
C ALA A 214 30.54 -12.69 42.28
N LYS A 215 31.59 -12.51 43.10
CA LYS A 215 31.64 -11.41 44.10
C LYS A 215 32.79 -10.41 43.97
N LYS A 216 33.60 -10.46 42.92
CA LYS A 216 34.60 -9.41 42.64
C LYS A 216 34.63 -9.11 41.15
N ASP A 217 34.56 -7.82 40.83
CA ASP A 217 34.74 -7.19 39.52
C ASP A 217 33.52 -7.06 38.60
N ASN A 218 32.70 -6.03 38.88
CA ASN A 218 31.74 -5.45 37.94
C ASN A 218 32.46 -4.67 36.82
N LYS A 219 33.14 -5.37 35.90
CA LYS A 219 33.58 -4.77 34.63
C LYS A 219 32.44 -4.85 33.61
N LEU A 220 31.90 -3.70 33.20
CA LEU A 220 30.99 -3.62 32.05
C LEU A 220 31.74 -4.05 30.78
N LEU A 221 31.37 -5.20 30.21
CA LEU A 221 31.88 -5.69 28.93
C LEU A 221 31.28 -4.86 27.79
N LYS A 222 32.11 -4.33 26.90
CA LYS A 222 31.64 -3.64 25.69
C LYS A 222 31.09 -4.70 24.71
N PRO A 223 30.12 -4.36 23.84
CA PRO A 223 29.62 -5.28 22.82
C PRO A 223 30.73 -5.91 21.97
N THR A 224 31.80 -5.15 21.69
CA THR A 224 33.01 -5.62 21.00
C THR A 224 33.76 -6.69 21.78
N ASP A 225 33.79 -6.65 23.12
CA ASP A 225 34.44 -7.66 23.94
C ASP A 225 33.67 -8.99 23.91
N ILE A 226 32.35 -8.94 23.72
CA ILE A 226 31.50 -10.14 23.57
C ILE A 226 31.76 -10.80 22.21
N PHE A 227 31.84 -10.01 21.14
CA PHE A 227 32.18 -10.54 19.81
C PHE A 227 33.62 -11.05 19.77
N ASN A 228 34.56 -10.34 20.39
CA ASN A 228 35.94 -10.80 20.53
C ASN A 228 36.05 -12.05 21.40
N ALA A 229 35.26 -12.20 22.46
CA ALA A 229 35.23 -13.41 23.28
C ALA A 229 34.60 -14.60 22.54
N MET A 230 33.55 -14.38 21.73
CA MET A 230 33.01 -15.41 20.84
C MET A 230 34.03 -15.79 19.77
N GLN A 231 34.68 -14.82 19.14
CA GLN A 231 35.69 -15.04 18.11
C GLN A 231 36.95 -15.72 18.68
N GLN A 232 37.35 -15.37 19.91
CA GLN A 232 38.43 -16.04 20.64
C GLN A 232 38.05 -17.45 21.09
N ARG A 233 36.78 -17.74 21.43
CA ARG A 233 36.32 -19.12 21.64
C ARG A 233 36.42 -19.96 20.36
N PHE A 234 36.19 -19.35 19.20
CA PHE A 234 36.41 -20.01 17.90
C PHE A 234 37.88 -20.13 17.50
N GLN A 235 38.77 -19.27 18.01
CA GLN A 235 40.21 -19.28 17.70
C GLN A 235 41.03 -20.13 18.69
N HIS A 236 40.65 -20.20 19.97
CA HIS A 236 41.35 -21.00 20.98
C HIS A 236 41.06 -22.51 20.89
N GLU A 237 40.10 -22.95 20.06
CA GLU A 237 39.97 -24.36 19.67
C GLU A 237 40.99 -24.81 18.61
N ALA A 238 41.92 -23.94 18.17
CA ALA A 238 42.87 -24.20 17.09
C ALA A 238 44.31 -24.53 17.51
N HIS A 239 44.65 -24.61 18.81
CA HIS A 239 45.97 -25.08 19.24
C HIS A 239 45.89 -26.15 20.32
N PRO A 240 46.34 -27.40 20.06
CA PRO A 240 46.44 -28.40 21.11
C PRO A 240 47.64 -28.06 22.00
N ILE A 241 47.36 -27.76 23.27
CA ILE A 241 48.32 -27.94 24.35
C ILE A 241 48.54 -29.46 24.47
N ILE A 242 49.77 -29.89 24.20
CA ILE A 242 50.22 -31.26 24.34
C ILE A 242 50.14 -31.62 25.83
N HIS A 243 49.13 -32.39 26.22
CA HIS A 243 49.17 -33.15 27.47
C HIS A 243 49.73 -34.55 27.16
N PRO A 244 50.82 -34.96 27.83
CA PRO A 244 51.33 -36.32 27.71
C PRO A 244 50.46 -37.20 28.60
N ASN A 245 49.42 -37.82 28.04
CA ASN A 245 48.97 -39.16 28.44
C ASN A 245 47.88 -39.65 27.49
N GLY A 246 48.18 -40.77 26.85
CA GLY A 246 47.48 -41.30 25.69
C GLY A 246 46.01 -41.63 25.95
N LEU A 247 45.16 -41.10 25.09
CA LEU A 247 43.90 -41.71 24.70
C LEU A 247 43.60 -41.33 23.25
N VAL A 248 43.49 -42.37 22.42
CA VAL A 248 43.27 -42.28 20.97
C VAL A 248 41.90 -41.66 20.72
N HIS A 249 41.86 -40.39 20.32
CA HIS A 249 40.64 -39.76 19.83
C HIS A 249 40.49 -39.90 18.31
N PRO A 250 39.25 -40.08 17.81
CA PRO A 250 38.99 -40.37 16.40
C PRO A 250 39.45 -39.23 15.51
N LYS A 251 40.13 -39.58 14.41
CA LYS A 251 40.62 -38.64 13.38
C LYS A 251 39.48 -37.72 12.94
N ARG A 252 39.57 -36.44 13.30
CA ARG A 252 38.60 -35.41 12.89
C ARG A 252 38.69 -35.23 11.37
N THR A 253 37.65 -35.65 10.66
CA THR A 253 37.48 -35.44 9.23
C THR A 253 37.37 -33.94 8.93
N HIS A 254 38.21 -33.46 8.02
CA HIS A 254 38.23 -32.09 7.51
C HIS A 254 36.80 -31.57 7.26
N LYS A 255 36.42 -30.44 7.88
CA LYS A 255 35.16 -29.76 7.54
C LYS A 255 35.21 -29.40 6.05
N ARG A 256 34.29 -29.96 5.28
CA ARG A 256 34.14 -29.68 3.84
C ARG A 256 33.54 -28.30 3.63
N THR A 257 33.95 -27.64 2.55
CA THR A 257 33.36 -26.37 2.14
C THR A 257 31.97 -26.58 1.53
N GLU A 258 31.10 -25.56 1.57
CA GLU A 258 29.73 -25.65 1.03
C GLU A 258 29.72 -26.01 -0.46
N ARG A 259 30.72 -25.55 -1.22
CA ARG A 259 30.93 -25.94 -2.62
C ARG A 259 31.18 -27.45 -2.79
N GLN A 260 32.05 -28.05 -1.97
CA GLN A 260 32.30 -29.49 -2.00
C GLN A 260 31.07 -30.31 -1.56
N ARG A 261 30.22 -29.73 -0.70
CA ARG A 261 28.95 -30.33 -0.32
C ARG A 261 27.97 -30.33 -1.49
N GLN A 262 27.91 -29.22 -2.24
CA GLN A 262 27.08 -29.09 -3.44
C GLN A 262 27.52 -30.07 -4.54
N GLU A 263 28.82 -30.09 -4.88
CA GLU A 263 29.39 -30.99 -5.91
C GLU A 263 29.14 -32.48 -5.58
N ARG A 264 29.21 -32.87 -4.30
CA ARG A 264 28.90 -34.24 -3.89
C ARG A 264 27.40 -34.56 -4.00
N LEU A 265 26.53 -33.61 -3.70
CA LEU A 265 25.09 -33.79 -3.90
C LEU A 265 24.75 -33.90 -5.38
N ASP A 266 25.41 -33.11 -6.24
CA ASP A 266 25.28 -33.19 -7.70
C ASP A 266 25.71 -34.57 -8.21
N ALA A 267 26.85 -35.08 -7.74
CA ALA A 267 27.30 -36.41 -8.08
C ALA A 267 26.32 -37.51 -7.62
N ILE A 268 25.71 -37.39 -6.44
CA ILE A 268 24.70 -38.36 -5.96
C ILE A 268 23.44 -38.30 -6.84
N LEU A 269 22.99 -37.11 -7.23
CA LEU A 269 21.80 -36.94 -8.06
C LEU A 269 21.98 -37.44 -9.48
N ASN A 270 23.11 -37.12 -10.13
CA ASN A 270 23.42 -37.64 -11.44
C ASN A 270 23.52 -39.17 -11.41
N ASN A 271 24.12 -39.74 -10.36
CA ASN A 271 24.13 -41.20 -10.16
C ASN A 271 22.73 -41.79 -9.93
N LEU A 272 21.81 -41.06 -9.26
CA LEU A 272 20.43 -41.50 -9.06
C LEU A 272 19.59 -41.38 -10.34
N GLN A 273 19.82 -40.35 -11.17
CA GLN A 273 19.16 -40.17 -12.47
C GLN A 273 19.67 -41.18 -13.50
N GLN A 274 20.99 -41.40 -13.58
CA GLN A 274 21.59 -42.38 -14.49
C GLN A 274 21.27 -43.83 -14.11
N ARG A 275 21.03 -44.13 -12.82
CA ARG A 275 20.54 -45.45 -12.35
C ARG A 275 19.03 -45.63 -12.51
N SER A 276 18.42 -44.94 -13.48
CA SER A 276 17.01 -45.07 -13.85
C SER A 276 16.64 -46.57 -13.96
N ILE A 277 15.88 -47.04 -12.97
CA ILE A 277 15.00 -48.23 -12.91
C ILE A 277 14.52 -48.41 -11.46
N LYS A 278 15.26 -47.96 -10.43
CA LYS A 278 14.76 -47.98 -9.04
C LYS A 278 14.26 -46.61 -8.60
N LYS A 279 12.92 -46.49 -8.54
CA LYS A 279 12.15 -45.35 -8.02
C LYS A 279 12.81 -44.79 -6.76
N THR A 280 13.56 -43.69 -6.90
CA THR A 280 13.82 -42.83 -5.75
C THR A 280 12.47 -42.43 -5.18
N SER A 281 12.29 -42.55 -3.86
CA SER A 281 11.00 -42.21 -3.28
C SER A 281 10.68 -40.74 -3.59
N ALA A 282 9.42 -40.43 -3.87
CA ALA A 282 8.98 -39.06 -4.13
C ALA A 282 9.45 -38.11 -3.01
N GLN A 283 9.50 -38.61 -1.77
CA GLN A 283 10.03 -37.91 -0.61
C GLN A 283 11.51 -37.51 -0.76
N VAL A 284 12.38 -38.40 -1.26
CA VAL A 284 13.79 -38.08 -1.52
C VAL A 284 13.91 -37.04 -2.62
N ARG A 285 13.11 -37.15 -3.69
CA ARG A 285 13.08 -36.14 -4.76
C ARG A 285 12.65 -34.77 -4.22
N HIS A 286 11.57 -34.70 -3.43
CA HIS A 286 11.10 -33.45 -2.82
C HIS A 286 12.16 -32.85 -1.89
N MET A 287 12.83 -33.67 -1.07
CA MET A 287 13.89 -33.20 -0.19
C MET A 287 15.06 -32.59 -0.97
N LEU A 288 15.45 -33.21 -2.09
CA LEU A 288 16.52 -32.71 -2.95
C LEU A 288 16.12 -31.39 -3.62
N ILE A 289 14.90 -31.29 -4.15
CA ILE A 289 14.37 -30.04 -4.72
C ILE A 289 14.36 -28.93 -3.66
N LYS A 290 13.80 -29.17 -2.47
CA LYS A 290 13.79 -28.20 -1.35
C LYS A 290 15.20 -27.73 -0.97
N SER A 291 16.19 -28.61 -1.01
CA SER A 291 17.57 -28.27 -0.64
C SER A 291 18.28 -27.38 -1.66
N ARG A 292 17.86 -27.43 -2.93
CA ARG A 292 18.47 -26.70 -4.06
C ARG A 292 17.69 -25.47 -4.47
N SER A 293 16.42 -25.42 -4.11
CA SER A 293 15.53 -24.36 -4.56
C SER A 293 16.01 -22.99 -4.11
N VAL A 294 16.15 -22.07 -5.05
CA VAL A 294 16.51 -20.67 -4.80
C VAL A 294 15.26 -19.79 -4.88
N GLY A 295 15.15 -18.80 -3.99
CA GLY A 295 13.99 -17.90 -3.93
C GLY A 295 14.17 -16.86 -2.84
N ASP A 296 13.14 -16.04 -2.61
CA ASP A 296 13.18 -15.00 -1.58
C ASP A 296 13.23 -15.62 -0.17
N LYS A 297 14.36 -15.48 0.50
CA LYS A 297 14.60 -16.04 1.84
C LYS A 297 13.71 -15.40 2.92
N LYS A 298 13.07 -14.24 2.66
CA LYS A 298 12.11 -13.61 3.57
C LYS A 298 10.81 -14.41 3.70
N LEU A 299 10.53 -15.28 2.72
CA LEU A 299 9.33 -16.11 2.72
C LEU A 299 9.45 -17.23 3.77
N ARG A 300 8.41 -17.37 4.61
CA ARG A 300 8.32 -18.45 5.60
C ARG A 300 8.27 -19.81 4.89
N MET A 301 8.79 -20.85 5.54
CA MET A 301 8.93 -22.18 4.92
C MET A 301 7.59 -22.77 4.46
N GLU A 302 6.50 -22.50 5.18
CA GLU A 302 5.13 -22.92 4.89
C GLU A 302 4.52 -22.26 3.65
N ASP A 303 4.98 -21.06 3.30
CA ASP A 303 4.46 -20.27 2.18
C ASP A 303 5.23 -20.53 0.87
N ARG A 304 6.32 -21.32 0.93
CA ARG A 304 7.17 -21.66 -0.21
C ARG A 304 6.50 -22.70 -1.09
N PHE A 305 6.32 -22.35 -2.36
CA PHE A 305 5.85 -23.23 -3.42
C PHE A 305 7.04 -23.61 -4.33
N HIS A 306 7.49 -24.85 -4.25
CA HIS A 306 8.70 -25.33 -4.93
C HIS A 306 8.39 -25.83 -6.34
N LEU A 307 9.20 -25.44 -7.32
CA LEU A 307 9.06 -25.79 -8.74
C LEU A 307 10.40 -26.24 -9.34
N GLU A 308 10.35 -27.23 -10.23
CA GLU A 308 11.44 -27.57 -11.16
C GLU A 308 11.16 -26.81 -12.46
N ILE A 309 12.00 -25.81 -12.78
CA ILE A 309 11.82 -24.94 -13.94
C ILE A 309 12.76 -25.37 -15.05
N VAL A 310 12.20 -25.64 -16.23
CA VAL A 310 12.95 -25.82 -17.48
C VAL A 310 12.81 -24.55 -18.31
N ARG A 311 13.94 -23.97 -18.72
CA ARG A 311 13.93 -22.81 -19.62
C ARG A 311 14.02 -23.27 -21.07
N PHE A 312 13.15 -22.73 -21.90
CA PHE A 312 13.13 -22.95 -23.34
C PHE A 312 13.17 -21.58 -24.03
N ASP A 313 14.25 -21.30 -24.76
CA ASP A 313 14.43 -20.03 -25.45
C ASP A 313 14.35 -20.26 -26.96
N ASP A 314 13.24 -19.84 -27.56
CA ASP A 314 12.97 -19.95 -29.00
C ASP A 314 13.93 -19.08 -29.82
N THR A 315 14.58 -18.10 -29.19
CA THR A 315 15.46 -17.15 -29.89
C THR A 315 16.82 -17.74 -30.26
N VAL A 316 17.24 -18.82 -29.58
CA VAL A 316 18.55 -19.44 -29.80
C VAL A 316 18.48 -20.44 -30.95
N HIS A 317 18.45 -19.93 -32.17
CA HIS A 317 18.51 -20.74 -33.40
C HIS A 317 19.96 -21.21 -33.63
N GLY A 318 20.33 -22.34 -33.05
CA GLY A 318 21.56 -23.05 -33.43
C GLY A 318 22.42 -23.49 -32.25
N ASN A 319 22.07 -24.65 -31.69
CA ASN A 319 22.98 -25.73 -31.27
C ASN A 319 22.22 -26.68 -30.33
N ASN A 320 21.74 -27.80 -30.87
CA ASN A 320 20.89 -28.81 -30.22
C ASN A 320 21.53 -29.56 -29.00
N LYS A 321 22.56 -29.01 -28.36
CA LYS A 321 23.32 -29.69 -27.28
C LYS A 321 23.10 -29.15 -25.86
N GLN A 322 22.21 -28.18 -25.64
CA GLN A 322 22.14 -27.44 -24.36
C GLN A 322 20.89 -27.65 -23.49
N THR A 323 20.05 -28.65 -23.77
CA THR A 323 18.77 -28.83 -23.05
C THR A 323 18.91 -29.31 -21.59
N GLU A 324 20.02 -29.92 -21.19
CA GLU A 324 20.19 -30.37 -19.79
C GLU A 324 20.65 -29.25 -18.83
N GLU A 325 21.29 -28.19 -19.32
CA GLU A 325 21.83 -27.10 -18.47
C GLU A 325 20.76 -26.08 -18.03
N ASN A 326 19.55 -26.14 -18.56
CA ASN A 326 18.49 -25.15 -18.34
C ASN A 326 17.51 -25.50 -17.20
N ARG A 327 17.89 -26.40 -16.29
CA ARG A 327 17.05 -26.79 -15.15
C ARG A 327 17.42 -26.02 -13.89
N ASP A 328 16.47 -25.22 -13.42
CA ASP A 328 16.55 -24.51 -12.15
C ASP A 328 15.55 -25.08 -11.16
N TYR A 329 15.94 -25.16 -9.89
CA TYR A 329 15.00 -25.39 -8.80
C TYR A 329 14.74 -24.04 -8.13
N ARG A 330 13.48 -23.62 -8.04
CA ARG A 330 13.12 -22.36 -7.36
C ARG A 330 11.92 -22.54 -6.45
N PHE A 331 11.80 -21.65 -5.48
CA PHE A 331 10.59 -21.54 -4.68
C PHE A 331 10.02 -20.12 -4.76
N PHE A 332 8.69 -20.03 -4.80
CA PHE A 332 7.95 -18.77 -4.87
C PHE A 332 6.91 -18.70 -3.76
N SER A 333 6.30 -17.53 -3.56
CA SER A 333 5.09 -17.45 -2.75
C SER A 333 3.96 -18.17 -3.46
N ARG A 334 3.08 -18.83 -2.72
CA ARG A 334 1.81 -19.36 -3.24
C ARG A 334 0.97 -18.28 -3.95
N GLN A 335 1.14 -17.01 -3.58
CA GLN A 335 0.45 -15.86 -4.17
C GLN A 335 1.17 -15.27 -5.40
N THR A 336 2.38 -15.74 -5.72
CA THR A 336 3.07 -15.31 -6.94
C THR A 336 2.24 -15.76 -8.14
N THR A 337 2.06 -14.88 -9.12
CA THR A 337 1.34 -15.19 -10.36
C THR A 337 2.24 -15.87 -11.37
N ALA A 338 1.66 -16.65 -12.28
CA ALA A 338 2.39 -17.36 -13.33
C ALA A 338 3.26 -16.40 -14.18
N GLY A 339 2.74 -15.21 -14.50
CA GLY A 339 3.48 -14.17 -15.22
C GLY A 339 4.70 -13.68 -14.44
N LYS A 340 4.57 -13.45 -13.12
CA LYS A 340 5.71 -13.05 -12.27
C LYS A 340 6.78 -14.14 -12.19
N VAL A 341 6.39 -15.42 -12.19
CA VAL A 341 7.36 -16.52 -12.23
C VAL A 341 8.10 -16.54 -13.56
N ALA A 342 7.37 -16.44 -14.69
CA ALA A 342 7.98 -16.37 -16.02
C ALA A 342 8.95 -15.19 -16.14
N SER A 343 8.53 -13.98 -15.73
CA SER A 343 9.39 -12.79 -15.74
C SER A 343 10.63 -12.95 -14.85
N ALA A 344 10.49 -13.46 -13.62
CA ALA A 344 11.63 -13.63 -12.70
C ALA A 344 12.69 -14.64 -13.20
N VAL A 345 12.30 -15.56 -14.07
CA VAL A 345 13.21 -16.48 -14.74
C VAL A 345 13.82 -15.80 -15.99
N ALA A 346 12.99 -15.08 -16.75
CA ALA A 346 13.40 -14.38 -17.96
C ALA A 346 14.35 -13.20 -17.71
N SER A 347 14.26 -12.50 -16.56
CA SER A 347 15.14 -11.36 -16.22
C SER A 347 16.63 -11.70 -16.25
N SER A 348 16.97 -12.99 -16.12
CA SER A 348 18.37 -13.45 -16.20
C SER A 348 18.94 -13.51 -17.64
N LEU A 349 18.13 -13.28 -18.68
CA LEU A 349 18.55 -13.31 -20.09
C LEU A 349 18.88 -11.93 -20.69
N GLY A 350 18.88 -10.87 -19.87
CA GLY A 350 19.20 -9.50 -20.32
C GLY A 350 17.96 -8.68 -20.70
N SER A 351 18.11 -7.35 -20.70
CA SER A 351 17.04 -6.36 -20.95
C SER A 351 16.80 -6.16 -22.45
N CYS A 352 16.36 -7.21 -23.15
CA CYS A 352 15.87 -7.07 -24.52
C CYS A 352 14.35 -6.89 -24.45
N ASP A 353 13.88 -5.67 -24.76
CA ASP A 353 12.46 -5.28 -24.65
C ASP A 353 11.56 -6.07 -25.62
N ASP A 354 12.14 -6.74 -26.63
CA ASP A 354 11.42 -7.49 -27.66
C ASP A 354 11.13 -8.95 -27.27
N ARG A 355 11.40 -9.36 -26.02
CA ARG A 355 11.20 -10.74 -25.55
C ARG A 355 9.99 -10.85 -24.63
N ALA A 356 9.15 -11.85 -24.89
CA ALA A 356 8.08 -12.27 -24.00
C ALA A 356 8.39 -13.64 -23.37
N ALA A 357 7.79 -13.90 -22.20
CA ALA A 357 7.94 -15.16 -21.49
C ALA A 357 6.59 -15.74 -21.06
N GLU A 358 6.41 -17.04 -21.25
CA GLU A 358 5.19 -17.77 -20.94
C GLU A 358 5.46 -18.87 -19.91
N PHE A 359 4.50 -19.04 -18.99
CA PHE A 359 4.51 -20.11 -18.00
C PHE A 359 3.69 -21.29 -18.52
N LEU A 360 4.36 -22.37 -18.90
CA LEU A 360 3.74 -23.56 -19.48
C LEU A 360 3.71 -24.71 -18.47
N VAL A 361 2.54 -25.34 -18.32
CA VAL A 361 2.32 -26.55 -17.51
C VAL A 361 2.06 -27.75 -18.40
N SER A 362 2.51 -28.92 -17.97
CA SER A 362 2.15 -30.16 -18.64
C SER A 362 0.70 -30.49 -18.33
N VAL A 363 -0.12 -30.59 -19.36
CA VAL A 363 -1.47 -31.14 -19.23
C VAL A 363 -1.32 -32.65 -19.30
N SER A 364 -1.56 -33.33 -18.18
CA SER A 364 -1.51 -34.78 -18.14
C SER A 364 -2.51 -35.33 -19.14
N ALA A 365 -2.02 -35.84 -20.26
CA ALA A 365 -2.83 -36.62 -21.18
C ALA A 365 -3.32 -37.85 -20.42
N ALA A 366 -4.59 -37.87 -20.03
CA ALA A 366 -5.25 -39.12 -19.68
C ALA A 366 -5.31 -40.07 -20.91
N SER A 367 -5.05 -39.54 -22.11
CA SER A 367 -4.84 -40.27 -23.36
C SER A 367 -3.47 -40.94 -23.40
N ARG A 368 -3.42 -42.15 -23.99
CA ARG A 368 -2.22 -42.99 -24.15
C ARG A 368 -1.21 -42.47 -25.17
N ASP A 369 -1.48 -41.33 -25.81
CA ASP A 369 -0.58 -40.78 -26.83
C ASP A 369 0.62 -40.08 -26.18
N SER A 370 1.82 -40.52 -26.56
CA SER A 370 3.11 -40.19 -25.94
C SER A 370 3.59 -38.75 -26.13
N LYS A 371 2.75 -37.83 -26.65
CA LYS A 371 3.10 -36.42 -26.83
C LYS A 371 2.66 -35.62 -25.60
N HIS A 372 3.62 -35.20 -24.78
CA HIS A 372 3.36 -34.25 -23.71
C HIS A 372 2.82 -32.94 -24.29
N LYS A 373 1.54 -32.65 -24.03
CA LYS A 373 0.92 -31.36 -24.38
C LYS A 373 1.20 -30.37 -23.27
N TYR A 374 1.77 -29.24 -23.62
CA TYR A 374 1.99 -28.12 -22.70
C TYR A 374 0.96 -27.03 -22.99
N ARG A 375 0.46 -26.38 -21.94
CA ARG A 375 -0.47 -25.26 -22.06
C ARG A 375 -0.03 -24.09 -21.20
N ARG A 376 -0.39 -22.89 -21.65
CA ARG A 376 -0.06 -21.65 -20.96
C ARG A 376 -1.00 -21.39 -19.79
N LEU A 377 -0.46 -21.13 -18.60
CA LEU A 377 -1.23 -20.57 -17.50
C LEU A 377 -1.45 -19.06 -17.71
N PRO A 378 -2.65 -18.52 -17.39
CA PRO A 378 -2.86 -17.08 -17.43
C PRO A 378 -1.87 -16.32 -16.56
N ASN A 379 -1.31 -15.22 -17.06
CA ASN A 379 -0.29 -14.45 -16.35
C ASN A 379 -0.75 -13.90 -14.99
N THR A 380 -2.07 -13.74 -14.81
CA THR A 380 -2.72 -13.28 -13.58
C THR A 380 -3.05 -14.41 -12.59
N MET A 381 -3.01 -15.68 -13.02
CA MET A 381 -3.34 -16.82 -12.16
C MET A 381 -2.24 -17.04 -11.12
N SER A 382 -2.61 -17.11 -9.85
CA SER A 382 -1.67 -17.40 -8.76
C SER A 382 -1.28 -18.88 -8.73
N LEU A 383 -0.09 -19.21 -8.21
CA LEU A 383 0.35 -20.61 -8.05
C LEU A 383 -0.61 -21.39 -7.12
N HIS A 384 -1.21 -20.73 -6.13
CA HIS A 384 -2.25 -21.29 -5.27
C HIS A 384 -3.49 -21.70 -6.08
N ASP A 385 -3.97 -20.83 -6.96
CA ASP A 385 -5.19 -21.09 -7.74
C ASP A 385 -4.94 -22.12 -8.82
N ALA A 386 -3.77 -22.08 -9.47
CA ALA A 386 -3.33 -23.11 -10.40
C ALA A 386 -3.25 -24.49 -9.70
N GLN A 387 -2.80 -24.53 -8.44
CA GLN A 387 -2.82 -25.75 -7.63
C GLN A 387 -4.24 -26.19 -7.29
N GLY A 388 -5.10 -25.27 -6.86
CA GLY A 388 -6.50 -25.55 -6.53
C GLY A 388 -7.30 -26.08 -7.72
N ALA A 389 -7.00 -25.59 -8.93
CA ALA A 389 -7.58 -26.06 -10.18
C ALA A 389 -6.95 -27.37 -10.71
N GLY A 390 -5.90 -27.87 -10.06
CA GLY A 390 -5.25 -29.14 -10.43
C GLY A 390 -4.30 -29.05 -11.63
N TRP A 391 -4.02 -27.84 -12.14
CA TRP A 391 -3.07 -27.61 -13.25
C TRP A 391 -1.61 -27.78 -12.83
N LEU A 392 -1.33 -27.61 -11.53
CA LEU A 392 0.02 -27.59 -10.99
C LEU A 392 0.06 -28.21 -9.59
N LYS A 393 1.12 -28.93 -9.25
CA LYS A 393 1.40 -29.40 -7.90
C LYS A 393 2.78 -28.93 -7.44
N GLU A 394 2.98 -28.89 -6.13
CA GLU A 394 4.30 -28.60 -5.58
C GLU A 394 5.30 -29.66 -6.06
N PHE A 395 6.51 -29.25 -6.43
CA PHE A 395 7.55 -30.08 -7.05
C PHE A 395 7.29 -30.52 -8.49
N ASP A 396 6.26 -29.99 -9.16
CA ASP A 396 6.05 -30.24 -10.58
C ASP A 396 7.12 -29.56 -11.44
N LEU A 397 7.30 -30.13 -12.63
CA LEU A 397 8.11 -29.58 -13.69
C LEU A 397 7.28 -28.59 -14.51
N VAL A 398 7.77 -27.37 -14.64
CA VAL A 398 7.16 -26.30 -15.43
C VAL A 398 8.15 -25.83 -16.48
N LEU A 399 7.64 -25.40 -17.63
CA LEU A 399 8.46 -24.91 -18.72
C LEU A 399 8.23 -23.41 -18.88
N ILE A 400 9.30 -22.63 -18.81
CA ILE A 400 9.27 -21.19 -19.12
C ILE A 400 9.77 -21.03 -20.54
N ARG A 401 8.85 -20.70 -21.44
CA ARG A 401 9.13 -20.45 -22.84
C ARG A 401 9.43 -18.96 -23.03
N ILE A 402 10.51 -18.63 -23.71
CA ILE A 402 10.93 -17.27 -24.04
C ILE A 402 10.91 -17.15 -25.56
N TYR A 403 10.21 -16.16 -26.10
CA TYR A 403 10.04 -15.95 -27.53
C TYR A 403 10.09 -14.46 -27.86
N LEU A 404 10.33 -14.14 -29.14
CA LEU A 404 10.32 -12.76 -29.62
C LEU A 404 8.89 -12.31 -29.87
N LEU A 405 8.57 -11.09 -29.44
CA LEU A 405 7.36 -10.41 -29.89
C LEU A 405 7.54 -10.06 -31.37
N PRO A 406 6.49 -10.19 -32.19
CA PRO A 406 6.56 -9.79 -33.59
C PRO A 406 6.74 -8.29 -33.67
N ASN A 407 7.92 -7.85 -34.11
CA ASN A 407 8.09 -6.46 -34.52
C ASN A 407 7.33 -6.28 -35.84
N GLU A 408 6.40 -5.33 -35.89
CA GLU A 408 5.47 -5.09 -37.01
C GLU A 408 6.17 -4.81 -38.38
N THR A 409 7.50 -4.71 -38.40
CA THR A 409 8.27 -4.15 -39.51
C THR A 409 8.97 -5.16 -40.42
N HIS A 410 9.02 -6.47 -40.13
CA HIS A 410 9.70 -7.41 -41.02
C HIS A 410 8.91 -8.71 -41.28
N SER A 411 8.53 -8.85 -42.55
CA SER A 411 7.72 -9.89 -43.17
C SER A 411 8.41 -11.24 -43.36
N ASN A 412 7.60 -12.30 -43.29
CA ASN A 412 7.73 -13.64 -43.90
C ASN A 412 8.48 -14.77 -43.18
N ASP A 413 9.00 -14.58 -41.97
CA ASP A 413 9.48 -15.73 -41.19
C ASP A 413 8.34 -16.33 -40.34
N VAL A 414 8.30 -17.66 -40.22
CA VAL A 414 7.21 -18.42 -39.59
C VAL A 414 6.99 -17.92 -38.17
N MET A 415 5.98 -17.06 -38.01
CA MET A 415 5.79 -16.30 -36.78
C MET A 415 5.26 -17.23 -35.68
N VAL A 416 6.11 -17.52 -34.71
CA VAL A 416 5.75 -18.40 -33.61
C VAL A 416 4.96 -17.60 -32.57
N GLY A 417 3.64 -17.68 -32.65
CA GLY A 417 2.72 -17.01 -31.73
C GLY A 417 2.73 -17.55 -30.29
N PRO A 418 2.00 -16.88 -29.38
CA PRO A 418 1.81 -17.34 -28.01
C PRO A 418 1.20 -18.75 -27.95
N THR A 419 1.58 -19.56 -26.95
CA THR A 419 0.99 -20.89 -26.76
C THR A 419 -0.47 -20.79 -26.30
N LYS A 420 -1.33 -21.71 -26.78
CA LYS A 420 -2.74 -21.83 -26.37
C LYS A 420 -2.87 -21.89 -24.83
N SER A 421 -3.86 -21.18 -24.30
CA SER A 421 -4.13 -21.07 -22.86
C SER A 421 -4.75 -22.36 -22.29
N VAL A 422 -4.57 -22.62 -20.99
CA VAL A 422 -5.34 -23.67 -20.28
C VAL A 422 -6.84 -23.36 -20.21
N LEU A 423 -7.22 -22.09 -20.37
CA LEU A 423 -8.63 -21.66 -20.35
C LEU A 423 -9.31 -21.70 -21.72
N GLU A 424 -8.54 -21.86 -22.79
CA GLU A 424 -9.09 -22.00 -24.14
C GLU A 424 -9.60 -23.44 -24.31
N GLU A 425 -10.86 -23.58 -24.74
CA GLU A 425 -11.44 -24.87 -25.07
C GLU A 425 -10.64 -25.51 -26.21
N GLU A 426 -10.40 -26.82 -26.13
CA GLU A 426 -9.82 -27.53 -27.27
C GLU A 426 -10.90 -27.55 -28.35
N SER A 427 -10.84 -26.59 -29.28
CA SER A 427 -11.54 -26.73 -30.54
C SER A 427 -10.96 -27.98 -31.21
N ASP A 428 -11.74 -29.06 -31.26
CA ASP A 428 -11.40 -30.34 -31.90
C ASP A 428 -11.19 -30.24 -33.43
N ASP A 429 -11.13 -29.02 -33.98
CA ASP A 429 -11.03 -28.71 -35.41
C ASP A 429 -9.62 -28.86 -36.01
N GLU A 430 -8.67 -29.49 -35.31
CA GLU A 430 -7.47 -30.01 -35.99
C GLU A 430 -7.72 -31.43 -36.50
N SER A 431 -8.82 -31.61 -37.23
CA SER A 431 -8.98 -32.73 -38.14
C SER A 431 -8.02 -32.49 -39.31
N VAL A 432 -6.90 -33.17 -39.22
CA VAL A 432 -5.85 -33.37 -40.23
C VAL A 432 -6.46 -33.41 -41.64
N ALA A 433 -6.50 -32.25 -42.31
CA ALA A 433 -6.76 -32.16 -43.73
C ALA A 433 -5.41 -32.36 -44.45
N ASP A 434 -4.90 -33.59 -44.37
CA ASP A 434 -3.84 -34.06 -45.25
C ASP A 434 -4.31 -35.37 -45.90
N ASP A 435 -4.34 -35.34 -47.23
CA ASP A 435 -4.46 -36.43 -48.20
C ASP A 435 -5.78 -37.20 -48.28
N VAL A 436 -6.66 -36.81 -49.23
CA VAL A 436 -7.03 -37.65 -50.39
C VAL A 436 -7.44 -36.76 -51.58
N ASN A 437 -6.66 -36.81 -52.66
CA ASN A 437 -7.07 -36.45 -54.02
C ASN A 437 -8.34 -37.24 -54.43
N ASP A 438 -9.41 -36.60 -54.89
CA ASP A 438 -10.23 -37.19 -55.96
C ASP A 438 -11.02 -36.12 -56.73
N ASP A 439 -10.90 -36.19 -58.05
CA ASP A 439 -11.63 -35.41 -59.05
C ASP A 439 -13.11 -35.83 -59.03
N THR A 440 -14.06 -34.89 -58.88
CA THR A 440 -15.40 -35.09 -59.46
C THR A 440 -16.15 -33.78 -59.66
N MET A 441 -16.69 -33.66 -60.86
CA MET A 441 -17.40 -32.50 -61.41
C MET A 441 -18.83 -32.33 -60.88
N ASP A 442 -19.38 -31.14 -61.15
CA ASP A 442 -20.80 -30.80 -61.38
C ASP A 442 -21.81 -30.87 -60.21
N GLU A 443 -22.38 -29.73 -59.81
CA GLU A 443 -23.70 -29.26 -60.28
C GLU A 443 -24.19 -28.00 -59.53
N ASP A 444 -24.87 -27.14 -60.30
CA ASP A 444 -25.69 -26.00 -59.88
C ASP A 444 -26.80 -26.40 -58.89
N VAL A 445 -27.10 -25.59 -57.85
CA VAL A 445 -28.50 -25.29 -57.40
C VAL A 445 -28.57 -23.99 -56.56
N VAL A 446 -29.11 -22.95 -57.21
CA VAL A 446 -30.16 -22.00 -56.79
C VAL A 446 -30.51 -21.80 -55.30
N GLY A 447 -30.35 -20.55 -54.84
CA GLY A 447 -31.38 -19.74 -54.14
C GLY A 447 -31.62 -19.99 -52.64
N ASN A 448 -31.66 -18.92 -51.82
CA ASN A 448 -32.89 -18.15 -51.60
C ASN A 448 -32.67 -17.05 -50.54
N GLU A 449 -33.45 -16.00 -50.69
CA GLU A 449 -33.35 -14.68 -50.07
C GLU A 449 -34.00 -14.55 -48.68
N ASN A 450 -33.63 -13.44 -48.00
CA ASN A 450 -34.45 -12.59 -47.13
C ASN A 450 -34.93 -13.10 -45.75
N ARG A 451 -34.59 -12.31 -44.71
CA ARG A 451 -35.61 -11.55 -43.96
C ARG A 451 -35.02 -10.49 -43.02
N ASP A 452 -35.37 -9.25 -43.32
CA ASP A 452 -35.35 -8.07 -42.45
C ASP A 452 -36.42 -8.16 -41.35
N ALA A 453 -36.16 -7.50 -40.21
CA ALA A 453 -37.19 -7.02 -39.30
C ALA A 453 -36.67 -5.80 -38.49
N GLU A 454 -37.00 -4.60 -38.97
CA GLU A 454 -37.02 -3.35 -38.21
C GLU A 454 -38.12 -3.38 -37.13
N MET A 455 -37.86 -2.76 -35.97
CA MET A 455 -38.92 -2.11 -35.19
C MET A 455 -38.42 -0.78 -34.61
N MET A 456 -39.01 0.30 -35.13
CA MET A 456 -39.08 1.64 -34.55
C MET A 456 -40.12 1.67 -33.44
N GLU A 457 -39.85 2.38 -32.33
CA GLU A 457 -40.91 3.06 -31.58
C GLU A 457 -40.39 4.40 -31.05
N GLN A 458 -40.99 5.48 -31.57
CA GLN A 458 -40.92 6.84 -31.03
C GLN A 458 -42.11 7.06 -30.11
N SER A 459 -41.92 7.80 -29.02
CA SER A 459 -43.02 8.49 -28.32
C SER A 459 -42.52 9.83 -27.78
N THR A 460 -43.30 10.85 -28.10
CA THR A 460 -43.12 12.27 -27.82
C THR A 460 -43.90 12.70 -26.57
N SER A 461 -43.53 13.89 -26.05
CA SER A 461 -44.44 14.98 -25.65
C SER A 461 -44.74 15.27 -24.16
N ILE A 462 -44.13 16.37 -23.70
CA ILE A 462 -44.70 17.60 -23.06
C ILE A 462 -45.30 17.51 -21.64
N GLY A 463 -44.77 18.38 -20.76
CA GLY A 463 -45.43 18.87 -19.54
C GLY A 463 -44.64 19.95 -18.79
N GLN A 464 -44.80 21.22 -19.18
CA GLN A 464 -44.35 22.41 -18.44
C GLN A 464 -45.22 22.65 -17.19
N ALA A 465 -44.60 22.98 -16.04
CA ALA A 465 -45.26 23.72 -14.98
C ALA A 465 -44.28 24.51 -14.06
N ARG A 466 -44.28 25.83 -14.26
CA ARG A 466 -44.39 26.93 -13.28
C ARG A 466 -43.46 27.04 -12.06
N GLU A 467 -42.72 28.16 -12.06
CA GLU A 467 -42.01 28.83 -10.97
C GLU A 467 -42.87 29.10 -9.72
N VAL A 468 -42.25 28.95 -8.54
CA VAL A 468 -42.51 29.77 -7.34
C VAL A 468 -41.17 30.00 -6.61
N THR A 469 -40.70 31.24 -6.59
CA THR A 469 -39.59 31.75 -5.79
C THR A 469 -40.03 32.00 -4.34
N PRO A 470 -39.17 31.76 -3.33
CA PRO A 470 -39.29 32.43 -2.04
C PRO A 470 -38.12 33.39 -1.77
N ILE A 471 -38.52 34.45 -1.08
CA ILE A 471 -37.85 35.70 -0.75
C ILE A 471 -36.70 35.50 0.24
N SER A 472 -35.57 36.16 -0.05
CA SER A 472 -34.36 36.28 0.75
C SER A 472 -34.52 37.26 1.91
N LEU A 473 -34.14 36.85 3.12
CA LEU A 473 -33.87 37.72 4.26
C LEU A 473 -32.39 37.55 4.65
N ASP A 474 -31.63 38.61 4.39
CA ASP A 474 -30.22 38.81 4.69
C ASP A 474 -29.97 38.96 6.19
N GLU A 475 -29.08 38.13 6.75
CA GLU A 475 -28.18 38.49 7.85
C GLU A 475 -27.05 37.44 7.90
N SER A 476 -25.98 37.67 7.13
CA SER A 476 -24.79 36.80 7.10
C SER A 476 -23.84 37.14 8.25
N SER A 477 -24.10 36.59 9.43
CA SER A 477 -23.12 36.56 10.51
C SER A 477 -21.92 35.71 10.05
N LYS A 478 -20.77 36.34 9.80
CA LYS A 478 -19.52 35.61 9.55
C LYS A 478 -19.32 34.61 10.70
N PRO A 479 -19.08 33.32 10.44
CA PRO A 479 -18.79 32.36 11.50
C PRO A 479 -17.61 32.89 12.29
N SER A 480 -17.75 32.98 13.62
CA SER A 480 -16.70 33.49 14.49
C SER A 480 -15.43 32.67 14.28
N GLU A 481 -14.27 33.32 14.23
CA GLU A 481 -12.96 32.65 14.06
C GLU A 481 -12.76 31.50 15.08
N SER A 482 -13.40 31.62 16.24
CA SER A 482 -13.44 30.59 17.27
C SER A 482 -14.04 29.26 16.81
N TYR A 483 -15.13 29.30 16.05
CA TYR A 483 -15.79 28.10 15.56
C TYR A 483 -14.91 27.36 14.54
N ASN A 484 -14.24 28.11 13.65
CA ASN A 484 -13.34 27.54 12.65
C ASN A 484 -12.13 26.85 13.29
N LEU A 485 -11.51 27.46 14.31
CA LEU A 485 -10.41 26.82 15.01
C LEU A 485 -10.90 25.59 15.81
N GLN A 486 -12.08 25.64 16.46
CA GLN A 486 -12.63 24.46 17.14
C GLN A 486 -12.86 23.28 16.19
N GLN A 487 -13.41 23.53 14.99
CA GLN A 487 -13.56 22.49 13.96
C GLN A 487 -12.21 21.94 13.47
N ARG A 488 -11.19 22.81 13.29
CA ARG A 488 -9.83 22.39 12.92
C ARG A 488 -9.21 21.51 13.99
N LEU A 489 -9.32 21.89 15.26
CA LEU A 489 -8.84 21.09 16.39
C LEU A 489 -9.55 19.73 16.45
N GLN A 490 -10.88 19.70 16.27
CA GLN A 490 -11.64 18.45 16.24
C GLN A 490 -11.22 17.52 15.11
N SER A 491 -11.00 18.05 13.91
CA SER A 491 -10.48 17.30 12.76
C SER A 491 -9.09 16.70 13.05
N VAL A 492 -8.21 17.47 13.71
CA VAL A 492 -6.88 16.99 14.12
C VAL A 492 -6.99 15.77 15.05
N PHE A 493 -7.78 15.86 16.13
CA PHE A 493 -7.94 14.73 17.07
C PHE A 493 -8.58 13.51 16.39
N GLN A 494 -9.61 13.70 15.55
CA GLN A 494 -10.28 12.60 14.84
C GLN A 494 -9.39 11.89 13.81
N SER A 495 -8.61 12.65 13.04
CA SER A 495 -7.70 12.09 12.03
C SER A 495 -6.65 11.15 12.63
N MET A 496 -6.31 11.36 13.89
CA MET A 496 -5.27 10.62 14.59
C MET A 496 -5.75 9.30 15.17
N ASP A 497 -6.99 9.26 15.64
CA ASP A 497 -7.63 8.01 16.07
C ASP A 497 -7.83 7.09 14.86
N ALA A 498 -8.10 7.65 13.67
CA ALA A 498 -8.14 6.91 12.42
C ALA A 498 -6.75 6.40 12.00
N ALA A 499 -5.70 7.25 12.02
CA ALA A 499 -4.36 6.89 11.57
C ALA A 499 -3.66 5.80 12.44
N GLU A 500 -4.02 5.66 13.72
CA GLU A 500 -3.50 4.57 14.57
C GLU A 500 -4.06 3.19 14.23
N VAL A 501 -5.27 3.15 13.66
CA VAL A 501 -5.87 1.90 13.17
C VAL A 501 -5.14 1.42 11.91
N ASP A 502 -4.61 2.34 11.11
CA ASP A 502 -4.00 2.05 9.80
C ASP A 502 -2.50 1.78 9.86
N SER A 503 -1.75 2.52 10.69
CA SER A 503 -0.29 2.33 10.82
C SER A 503 0.11 0.94 11.36
N ASN A 504 -0.80 0.25 12.07
CA ASN A 504 -0.61 -1.14 12.50
C ASN A 504 -1.03 -2.19 11.44
N GLN A 505 -1.61 -1.78 10.31
CA GLN A 505 -1.96 -2.67 9.19
C GLN A 505 -0.84 -2.80 8.15
N ALA A 506 0.09 -1.85 8.09
CA ALA A 506 1.18 -1.85 7.10
C ALA A 506 2.21 -2.98 7.26
N SER A 507 2.20 -3.74 8.38
CA SER A 507 3.15 -4.84 8.64
C SER A 507 2.55 -6.24 8.65
N ASN A 508 1.25 -6.41 8.37
CA ASN A 508 0.61 -7.74 8.31
C ASN A 508 -0.60 -7.76 7.36
N LYS A 509 -0.36 -7.85 6.05
CA LYS A 509 -1.41 -8.08 5.06
C LYS A 509 -1.48 -9.55 4.70
N ASN A 510 -2.40 -10.28 5.35
CA ASN A 510 -3.19 -11.41 4.83
C ASN A 510 -3.83 -12.20 5.98
N LYS A 511 -4.95 -11.69 6.51
CA LYS A 511 -5.95 -12.48 7.24
C LYS A 511 -7.30 -11.77 7.10
N SER A 512 -8.33 -12.54 6.74
CA SER A 512 -9.72 -12.09 6.64
C SER A 512 -10.17 -11.33 7.90
N LEU A 513 -10.74 -10.14 7.69
CA LEU A 513 -11.12 -9.21 8.75
C LEU A 513 -12.41 -9.68 9.43
N LYS A 514 -12.27 -10.43 10.53
CA LYS A 514 -13.18 -10.28 11.66
C LYS A 514 -12.95 -8.87 12.24
N LYS A 515 -14.01 -8.10 12.50
CA LYS A 515 -13.96 -6.78 13.17
C LYS A 515 -12.93 -6.84 14.32
N LYS A 516 -11.77 -6.20 14.16
CA LYS A 516 -10.77 -6.18 15.23
C LYS A 516 -11.32 -5.31 16.34
N LYS A 517 -11.35 -5.86 17.55
CA LYS A 517 -11.74 -5.12 18.75
C LYS A 517 -10.80 -3.92 18.89
N PRO A 518 -11.31 -2.76 19.36
CA PRO A 518 -10.48 -1.61 19.67
C PRO A 518 -9.28 -2.06 20.51
N ILE A 519 -8.10 -1.50 20.23
CA ILE A 519 -6.88 -1.80 20.98
C ILE A 519 -7.18 -1.57 22.45
N SER A 520 -6.94 -2.60 23.27
CA SER A 520 -7.18 -2.46 24.71
C SER A 520 -6.37 -1.29 25.27
N LYS A 521 -6.95 -0.46 26.15
CA LYS A 521 -6.27 0.67 26.81
C LYS A 521 -4.91 0.26 27.41
N GLN A 522 -4.81 -0.97 27.92
CA GLN A 522 -3.56 -1.54 28.40
C GLN A 522 -2.46 -1.66 27.33
N LEU A 523 -2.80 -2.14 26.13
CA LEU A 523 -1.87 -2.28 25.02
C LEU A 523 -1.45 -0.91 24.47
N GLN A 524 -2.39 0.04 24.40
CA GLN A 524 -2.09 1.43 24.02
C GLN A 524 -1.10 2.07 25.01
N ASN A 525 -1.35 1.93 26.32
CA ASN A 525 -0.45 2.43 27.36
C ASN A 525 0.94 1.77 27.26
N MET A 526 1.00 0.47 26.95
CA MET A 526 2.27 -0.24 26.75
C MET A 526 3.03 0.30 25.52
N LEU A 527 2.33 0.52 24.41
CA LEU A 527 2.93 1.06 23.19
C LEU A 527 3.48 2.47 23.44
N MET A 528 2.69 3.32 24.11
CA MET A 528 3.10 4.67 24.49
C MET A 528 4.36 4.64 25.36
N LYS A 529 4.40 3.80 26.41
CA LYS A 529 5.60 3.63 27.25
C LYS A 529 6.83 3.20 26.44
N SER A 530 6.64 2.31 25.45
CA SER A 530 7.74 1.76 24.66
C SER A 530 8.32 2.76 23.64
N LYS A 531 7.49 3.67 23.13
CA LYS A 531 7.89 4.68 22.14
C LYS A 531 8.26 6.03 22.77
N ALA A 532 7.88 6.25 24.03
CA ALA A 532 8.06 7.54 24.67
C ALA A 532 9.54 7.88 24.88
N THR A 533 9.91 9.10 24.49
CA THR A 533 11.24 9.68 24.69
C THR A 533 11.21 10.71 25.82
N GLY A 534 12.28 10.82 26.60
CA GLY A 534 12.30 11.71 27.76
C GLY A 534 13.58 11.57 28.57
N ASN A 535 13.71 12.35 29.66
CA ASN A 535 14.89 12.30 30.50
C ASN A 535 14.93 10.99 31.30
N ALA A 536 15.83 10.07 30.91
CA ALA A 536 15.95 8.74 31.51
C ALA A 536 16.29 8.76 33.02
N ARG A 537 16.74 9.90 33.58
CA ARG A 537 17.04 10.07 35.02
C ARG A 537 15.77 10.13 35.89
N ILE A 538 14.62 10.41 35.29
CA ILE A 538 13.34 10.47 36.02
C ILE A 538 12.95 9.05 36.44
N LYS A 539 12.61 8.87 37.71
CA LYS A 539 12.14 7.57 38.25
C LYS A 539 10.82 7.17 37.60
N GLN A 540 10.58 5.88 37.42
CA GLN A 540 9.46 5.39 36.62
C GLN A 540 8.08 5.80 37.18
N GLU A 541 7.97 5.89 38.51
CA GLU A 541 6.78 6.32 39.25
C GLU A 541 6.43 7.81 39.07
N ASP A 542 7.41 8.62 38.68
CA ASP A 542 7.27 10.07 38.47
C ASP A 542 7.09 10.42 36.99
N ARG A 543 7.11 9.43 36.10
CA ARG A 543 6.91 9.63 34.66
C ARG A 543 5.43 9.80 34.32
N VAL A 544 5.12 10.94 33.74
CA VAL A 544 3.86 11.21 33.03
C VAL A 544 4.12 11.00 31.55
N TYR A 545 3.50 9.99 30.97
CA TYR A 545 3.60 9.65 29.55
C TYR A 545 2.49 10.40 28.81
N LEU A 546 2.87 11.15 27.78
CA LEU A 546 1.95 11.95 26.98
C LEU A 546 2.18 11.68 25.50
N ARG A 547 1.08 11.68 24.74
CA ARG A 547 1.11 11.79 23.28
C ARG A 547 1.07 13.28 22.94
N VAL A 548 2.20 13.83 22.51
CA VAL A 548 2.33 15.26 22.23
C VAL A 548 2.12 15.49 20.74
N LEU A 549 1.09 16.28 20.43
CA LEU A 549 0.70 16.69 19.08
C LEU A 549 1.21 18.11 18.85
N LEU A 550 1.99 18.33 17.82
CA LEU A 550 2.45 19.66 17.43
C LEU A 550 1.62 20.10 16.22
N PHE A 551 0.91 21.21 16.39
CA PHE A 551 0.05 21.79 15.38
C PHE A 551 0.52 23.20 15.05
N HIS A 552 1.03 23.36 13.83
CA HIS A 552 1.39 24.66 13.28
C HIS A 552 0.13 25.33 12.72
N ASP A 553 -0.28 26.41 13.38
CA ASP A 553 -1.40 27.23 12.99
C ASP A 553 -0.93 28.42 12.16
N ASP A 554 -0.53 28.11 10.92
CA ASP A 554 -0.09 29.11 9.97
C ASP A 554 -1.34 29.79 9.37
N ASN A 555 -1.77 30.89 9.99
CA ASN A 555 -2.92 31.70 9.52
C ASN A 555 -2.63 32.50 8.23
N ASN A 556 -1.53 32.18 7.53
CA ASN A 556 -1.16 32.90 6.33
C ASN A 556 -2.18 32.57 5.23
N LYS A 557 -2.69 33.61 4.54
CA LYS A 557 -3.94 33.63 3.75
C LYS A 557 -3.99 32.74 2.49
N GLY A 558 -3.13 31.74 2.37
CA GLY A 558 -3.21 30.69 1.35
C GLY A 558 -3.18 29.34 2.06
N VAL A 559 -4.05 28.42 1.62
CA VAL A 559 -4.27 27.07 2.16
C VAL A 559 -2.96 26.25 2.16
N GLN A 560 -2.06 26.54 3.10
CA GLN A 560 -0.93 25.70 3.41
C GLN A 560 -1.42 24.65 4.41
N SER A 561 -1.14 23.39 4.08
CA SER A 561 -1.41 22.21 4.89
C SER A 561 -0.97 22.45 6.34
N CYS A 562 -1.90 22.43 7.30
CA CYS A 562 -1.55 22.42 8.71
C CYS A 562 -0.57 21.28 8.96
N ARG A 563 0.66 21.60 9.38
CA ARG A 563 1.67 20.58 9.64
C ARG A 563 1.41 20.00 11.01
N LEU A 564 0.90 18.78 11.04
CA LEU A 564 0.72 18.01 12.27
C LEU A 564 1.90 17.05 12.44
N SER A 565 2.51 17.06 13.62
CA SER A 565 3.47 16.01 14.00
C SER A 565 3.10 15.41 15.35
N CYS A 566 3.31 14.11 15.50
CA CYS A 566 2.97 13.36 16.70
C CYS A 566 4.24 12.74 17.28
N SER A 567 4.46 12.92 18.57
CA SER A 567 5.55 12.27 19.30
C SER A 567 5.06 11.72 20.64
N TYR A 568 5.66 10.64 21.09
CA TYR A 568 5.42 10.11 22.44
C TYR A 568 6.53 10.61 23.34
N LYS A 569 6.17 11.26 24.45
CA LYS A 569 7.14 11.78 25.41
C LYS A 569 6.77 11.41 26.83
N PHE A 570 7.76 11.39 27.71
CA PHE A 570 7.51 11.32 29.14
C PHE A 570 8.22 12.43 29.89
N PHE A 571 7.53 12.98 30.89
CA PHE A 571 7.96 14.12 31.70
C PHE A 571 7.90 13.78 33.18
N ASP A 572 8.61 14.54 34.01
CA ASP A 572 8.46 14.48 35.47
C ASP A 572 7.18 15.21 35.85
N LYS A 573 6.48 14.74 36.89
CA LYS A 573 5.32 15.45 37.46
C LYS A 573 5.64 16.90 37.86
N ARG A 574 6.90 17.19 38.17
CA ARG A 574 7.39 18.53 38.54
C ARG A 574 7.61 19.44 37.34
N ASN A 575 7.64 18.92 36.11
CA ASN A 575 7.74 19.76 34.93
C ASN A 575 6.47 20.61 34.78
N ASP A 576 6.66 21.89 34.51
CA ASP A 576 5.59 22.80 34.15
C ASP A 576 5.25 22.71 32.66
N VAL A 577 4.09 23.26 32.29
CA VAL A 577 3.62 23.29 30.90
C VAL A 577 4.61 24.02 30.00
N ALA A 578 5.26 25.08 30.48
CA ALA A 578 6.31 25.80 29.74
C ALA A 578 7.49 24.90 29.36
N HIS A 579 7.94 24.01 30.27
CA HIS A 579 8.97 23.03 29.98
C HIS A 579 8.53 22.01 28.93
N ILE A 580 7.26 21.59 28.94
CA ILE A 580 6.73 20.67 27.92
C ILE A 580 6.74 21.34 26.55
N ILE A 581 6.24 22.57 26.47
CA ILE A 581 6.21 23.35 25.24
C ILE A 581 7.61 23.49 24.65
N SER A 582 8.57 23.97 25.43
CA SER A 582 9.97 24.16 25.00
C SER A 582 10.68 22.85 24.62
N SER A 583 10.41 21.76 25.32
CA SER A 583 11.01 20.46 24.99
C SER A 583 10.34 19.76 23.81
N SER A 584 9.19 20.26 23.34
CA SER A 584 8.46 19.72 22.20
C SER A 584 9.08 20.08 20.86
N ASP A 585 9.90 21.14 20.81
CA ASP A 585 10.64 21.59 19.63
C ASP A 585 11.84 20.69 19.30
N THR A 586 11.59 19.52 18.72
CA THR A 586 12.68 18.64 18.27
C THR A 586 13.27 19.05 16.92
N ASN A 587 12.59 19.90 16.17
CA ASN A 587 13.05 20.38 14.86
C ASN A 587 13.82 21.70 15.00
N LYS A 588 15.06 21.62 15.49
CA LYS A 588 15.96 22.78 15.57
C LYS A 588 16.22 23.45 14.22
N SER A 589 15.97 22.78 13.09
CA SER A 589 16.20 23.33 11.75
C SER A 589 15.25 24.46 11.35
N PHE A 590 14.16 24.69 12.08
CA PHE A 590 13.17 25.72 11.74
C PHE A 590 13.22 26.95 12.68
N VAL A 591 13.95 26.89 13.79
CA VAL A 591 13.76 27.82 14.92
C VAL A 591 14.68 29.04 14.90
N ASP A 592 15.71 29.09 14.04
CA ASP A 592 16.70 30.18 14.10
C ASP A 592 16.21 31.52 13.49
N LYS A 593 14.94 31.67 13.08
CA LYS A 593 14.44 32.92 12.47
C LYS A 593 13.11 33.49 12.97
N ASP A 594 12.32 32.75 13.75
CA ASP A 594 10.99 33.21 14.16
C ASP A 594 10.92 33.47 15.67
N GLU A 595 11.39 34.64 16.11
CA GLU A 595 11.22 35.12 17.49
C GLU A 595 9.73 35.41 17.84
N ASP A 596 8.84 35.39 16.85
CA ASP A 596 7.44 35.80 16.98
C ASP A 596 6.43 34.64 17.11
N VAL A 597 6.89 33.39 17.21
CA VAL A 597 5.99 32.23 17.36
C VAL A 597 5.62 32.03 18.83
N GLU A 598 4.35 32.25 19.15
CA GLU A 598 3.78 31.89 20.45
C GLU A 598 3.35 30.43 20.46
N LYS A 599 3.42 29.81 21.64
CA LYS A 599 3.10 28.40 21.84
C LYS A 599 2.16 28.24 23.01
N GLU A 600 1.12 27.44 22.82
CA GLU A 600 0.19 27.10 23.88
C GLU A 600 -0.12 25.61 23.91
N LEU A 601 -0.30 25.08 25.13
CA LEU A 601 -0.68 23.69 25.34
C LEU A 601 -2.19 23.61 25.60
N ILE A 602 -2.87 22.90 24.71
CA ILE A 602 -4.32 22.72 24.66
C ILE A 602 -4.64 21.26 24.97
N LEU A 603 -5.61 21.05 25.87
CA LEU A 603 -6.15 19.74 26.21
C LEU A 603 -7.57 19.58 25.67
N GLN A 604 -7.88 18.39 25.18
CA GLN A 604 -9.25 17.98 24.90
C GLN A 604 -9.86 17.44 26.19
N LEU A 605 -10.86 18.13 26.72
CA LEU A 605 -11.63 17.69 27.87
C LEU A 605 -12.83 16.89 27.37
N SER A 606 -12.96 15.64 27.83
CA SER A 606 -14.21 14.91 27.69
C SER A 606 -15.22 15.50 28.66
N ASN A 607 -16.32 16.03 28.13
CA ASN A 607 -17.43 16.41 28.99
C ASN A 607 -17.99 15.10 29.53
N GLY A 608 -17.97 14.87 30.84
CA GLY A 608 -18.43 13.64 31.48
C GLY A 608 -19.94 13.36 31.35
N SER A 609 -20.57 13.90 30.30
CA SER A 609 -21.91 13.58 29.85
C SER A 609 -22.00 12.09 29.56
N SER A 610 -23.03 11.45 30.10
CA SER A 610 -23.34 10.05 29.81
C SER A 610 -24.00 9.84 28.44
N ASP A 611 -24.23 10.91 27.67
CA ASP A 611 -24.89 10.84 26.36
C ASP A 611 -23.84 10.88 25.21
N PRO A 612 -23.53 9.72 24.61
CA PRO A 612 -22.50 9.61 23.56
C PRO A 612 -22.89 10.31 22.24
N LEU A 613 -24.15 10.74 22.07
CA LEU A 613 -24.61 11.44 20.87
C LEU A 613 -24.43 12.96 20.93
N LYS A 614 -24.00 13.49 22.09
CA LYS A 614 -23.78 14.94 22.33
C LYS A 614 -22.43 15.24 22.97
N GLU A 615 -21.42 14.41 22.72
CA GLU A 615 -20.05 14.71 23.13
C GLU A 615 -19.46 15.82 22.25
N GLU A 616 -19.81 17.07 22.56
CA GLU A 616 -19.02 18.21 22.12
C GLU A 616 -17.67 18.18 22.83
N ALA A 617 -16.59 18.11 22.05
CA ALA A 617 -15.24 18.18 22.58
C ALA A 617 -14.94 19.63 22.99
N PHE A 618 -14.52 19.81 24.24
CA PHE A 618 -14.08 21.12 24.75
C PHE A 618 -12.55 21.18 24.75
N TYR A 619 -12.01 22.29 24.27
CA TYR A 619 -10.57 22.52 24.25
C TYR A 619 -10.20 23.56 25.32
N ARG A 620 -9.20 23.25 26.14
CA ARG A 620 -8.76 24.15 27.22
C ARG A 620 -7.26 24.38 27.17
N LYS A 621 -6.86 25.65 27.13
CA LYS A 621 -5.48 26.09 27.33
C LYS A 621 -5.06 25.87 28.78
N LEU A 622 -3.88 25.28 29.00
CA LEU A 622 -3.27 25.21 30.33
C LEU A 622 -2.32 26.39 30.58
N ALA A 623 -2.31 26.86 31.83
CA ALA A 623 -1.40 27.91 32.26
C ALA A 623 0.06 27.42 32.16
N PRO A 624 0.99 28.18 31.56
CA PRO A 624 2.39 27.77 31.38
C PRO A 624 3.10 27.38 32.68
N SER A 625 2.73 27.99 33.80
CA SER A 625 3.30 27.74 35.14
C SER A 625 2.69 26.54 35.87
N LEU A 626 1.64 25.92 35.33
CA LEU A 626 1.00 24.77 35.96
C LEU A 626 1.89 23.53 35.82
N THR A 627 2.19 22.86 36.93
CA THR A 627 2.94 21.58 36.88
C THR A 627 2.05 20.44 36.41
N LEU A 628 2.66 19.41 35.81
CA LEU A 628 1.93 18.20 35.42
C LEU A 628 1.28 17.50 36.62
N GLY A 629 1.96 17.47 37.76
CA GLY A 629 1.41 16.94 39.01
C GLY A 629 0.15 17.67 39.46
N ASP A 630 0.17 19.01 39.41
CA ASP A 630 -0.99 19.83 39.76
C ASP A 630 -2.13 19.68 38.74
N ALA A 631 -1.81 19.61 37.45
CA ALA A 631 -2.79 19.36 36.39
C ALA A 631 -3.50 18.01 36.59
N MET A 632 -2.73 16.96 36.96
CA MET A 632 -3.28 15.65 37.30
C MET A 632 -4.12 15.67 38.57
N GLN A 633 -3.67 16.37 39.62
CA GLN A 633 -4.43 16.50 40.87
C GLN A 633 -5.77 17.22 40.64
N LYS A 634 -5.79 18.20 39.74
CA LYS A 634 -7.02 18.90 39.31
C LYS A 634 -7.85 18.11 38.30
N LYS A 635 -7.45 16.89 37.92
CA LYS A 635 -8.08 16.06 36.89
C LYS A 635 -8.23 16.78 35.54
N LEU A 636 -7.33 17.69 35.23
CA LEU A 636 -7.26 18.36 33.93
C LEU A 636 -6.55 17.48 32.91
N LEU A 637 -5.66 16.61 33.38
CA LEU A 637 -4.81 15.74 32.59
C LEU A 637 -4.66 14.39 33.31
N GLU A 638 -4.71 13.28 32.58
CA GLU A 638 -4.35 11.96 33.07
C GLU A 638 -3.02 11.47 32.47
N ASN A 639 -2.47 10.42 33.07
CA ASN A 639 -1.33 9.73 32.46
C ASN A 639 -1.80 9.00 31.21
N PHE A 640 -1.01 9.03 30.14
CA PHE A 640 -1.33 8.50 28.80
C PHE A 640 -2.30 9.35 27.96
N ASP A 641 -2.57 10.60 28.37
CA ASP A 641 -3.39 11.51 27.58
C ASP A 641 -2.68 12.05 26.33
N SER A 642 -3.50 12.54 25.40
CA SER A 642 -3.05 13.29 24.23
C SER A 642 -3.12 14.78 24.51
N VAL A 643 -2.02 15.49 24.28
CA VAL A 643 -1.90 16.93 24.49
C VAL A 643 -1.53 17.60 23.18
N LEU A 644 -2.11 18.75 22.88
CA LEU A 644 -1.83 19.52 21.68
C LEU A 644 -0.99 20.75 22.03
N VAL A 645 0.14 20.92 21.37
CA VAL A 645 0.96 22.13 21.39
C VAL A 645 0.67 22.87 20.09
N ARG A 646 -0.07 23.97 20.19
CA ARG A 646 -0.36 24.87 19.08
C ARG A 646 0.75 25.90 18.98
N MET A 647 1.30 26.06 17.79
CA MET A 647 2.29 27.08 17.44
C MET A 647 1.61 28.08 16.50
N PHE A 648 1.63 29.36 16.84
CA PHE A 648 0.98 30.40 16.04
C PHE A 648 1.80 31.69 16.04
N ASP A 649 1.68 32.45 14.96
CA ASP A 649 2.36 33.74 14.83
C ASP A 649 1.63 34.83 15.62
N LYS A 650 2.34 35.49 16.53
CA LYS A 650 1.82 36.57 17.36
C LYS A 650 1.40 37.79 16.55
N GLN A 651 2.05 38.04 15.41
CA GLN A 651 1.79 39.23 14.59
C GLN A 651 0.47 39.17 13.83
N VAL A 652 -0.07 37.97 13.60
CA VAL A 652 -1.25 37.76 12.75
C VAL A 652 -2.57 38.10 13.47
N GLY A 653 -2.51 38.61 14.70
CA GLY A 653 -3.69 39.05 15.45
C GLY A 653 -4.65 37.90 15.77
N VAL A 654 -4.14 36.66 15.82
CA VAL A 654 -4.94 35.49 16.12
C VAL A 654 -5.41 35.59 17.57
N SER A 655 -6.73 35.59 17.77
CA SER A 655 -7.31 35.60 19.11
C SER A 655 -6.75 34.41 19.91
N SER A 656 -6.15 34.71 21.06
CA SER A 656 -5.71 33.65 21.98
C SER A 656 -6.94 32.86 22.43
N CYS A 657 -6.77 31.58 22.77
CA CYS A 657 -7.88 30.75 23.26
C CYS A 657 -8.56 31.30 24.54
N GLU A 658 -8.02 32.35 25.18
CA GLU A 658 -8.61 32.94 26.39
C GLU A 658 -9.99 33.58 26.15
N GLU A 659 -10.30 34.06 24.93
CA GLU A 659 -11.61 34.65 24.62
C GLU A 659 -12.76 33.62 24.56
N TRP A 660 -12.44 32.32 24.58
CA TRP A 660 -13.41 31.26 24.28
C TRP A 660 -14.10 30.70 25.54
N LEU A 661 -13.54 30.97 26.72
CA LEU A 661 -14.00 30.42 28.00
C LEU A 661 -15.00 31.33 28.73
N GLY A 662 -15.43 32.45 28.12
CA GLY A 662 -16.08 33.56 28.81
C GLY A 662 -17.60 33.68 28.72
N HIS A 663 -18.34 32.83 28.00
CA HIS A 663 -19.79 33.07 27.77
C HIS A 663 -20.77 32.00 28.28
N SER A 664 -20.32 31.00 29.03
CA SER A 664 -21.24 30.22 29.88
C SER A 664 -21.32 30.86 31.28
N GLY A 665 -22.09 31.95 31.37
CA GLY A 665 -22.44 32.60 32.63
C GLY A 665 -23.17 31.63 33.57
N CYS A 666 -22.44 30.90 34.41
CA CYS A 666 -22.96 30.41 35.67
C CYS A 666 -22.91 31.58 36.67
N GLY A 667 -24.00 32.34 36.72
CA GLY A 667 -24.30 33.17 37.88
C GLY A 667 -24.53 32.26 39.08
N LEU A 668 -23.48 31.98 39.85
CA LEU A 668 -23.59 31.57 41.23
C LEU A 668 -23.39 32.81 42.08
N GLY A 669 -24.50 33.29 42.63
CA GLY A 669 -24.52 34.35 43.62
C GLY A 669 -23.73 33.99 44.87
N SER A 670 -23.31 35.07 45.55
CA SER A 670 -22.80 35.11 46.92
C SER A 670 -23.54 34.22 47.90
#